data_AF-A0A9D7C4E1-F1
#
_entry.id   AF-A0A9D7C4E1-F1
#
_cell.length_a   1.000
_cell.length_b   1.000
_cell.length_c   1.000
_cell.angle_alpha   90.00
_cell.angle_beta   90.00
_cell.angle_gamma   90.00
#
_symmetry.space_group_name_H-M   'P 1'
#
loop_
_entity.id
_entity.type
_entity.pdbx_description
1 polymer ?
#
loop_
_entity_poly.entity_id
_entity_poly.type
_entity_poly.pdbx_seq_one_letter_code
_entity_poly.pdbx_strand_id
1 'polypeptide(L)'
;MDSFCVLPQFPIGDGPPNYHIVIDLGDIGLVPPLSIPPAPHIVNFTIVSSCMSFGLNCAATVGSSSITAFSIVDTIFGAAALVTRILCNEPVLASFSLDTTDCLDQLVSIAAANAQASYQSYLDSVTQAFVTNYITECMDLNETFNVKAPYNEHHFTLYYYDQAGNLVKTIPPRGVDTLSVSERAAVEAHRSNPASPAKYPKHVDSTRYWYNTLNKPIKQSTIDGGITQFWYDRIGRLVVSQNAKQEPDDLYSYTLYDDLGRINEVGQLKQNHVMITDTSINPIKLSLWIANGTEREQVTRTFYDEPITTIPDFSQDNLRNRVATVTYQEVYDTDEEVYNHASHYSYDIAGNAKTLVQDVPELEDYVQRFKRIDYEYDLISGKVNKVHYEKDSVDQFIHQYAYDEENRLIQAKTSADGLLWDIDADYQYYAHGPLARIELGERQVQGIDYAYTLQGWLKGINGLDLNLYWDMGRDGNTGASANKKIGRDVYGMVIGYFEDDYYPAGGNSRNFEPSYSPSSFSSASPSLYNGNIRNIGYTIKGLTPLTIGYAYKYDQLNRLTEVKPYDTFNSSNYKWSTSGSGMTSYKEELSYDANGNILTYLRKGAPSQVNMDNMTYNYVSGTNKLVQVEDAVSASNYSIDIDQQVSTNYLYDNSGNLIKDKKEKLDITWTAYGKVDSIYNDNTDLAINFNYDASQNKLSKRVITTASSDTVTSYYIRDAQGNIMAIYELRDDTVRWIEQDLYGSSRLGVLNPDSVVYPPTTYSQFFHHLQGKKQYELTNHLGNVLTTINDRKIGQDTATGDGLYDYWVAAQISGQDYYSGGMVMPDRSFSYQNYEFGFNGKLKDDEVKGIGNSYDFGARIYDSRLDRWLSVDPLQQEYPGISPFVFALNTPIQALDPDGRLVIFVNGFMPKQWAQEGNHPSGAYTGEPLYRPYPTYELSTGNQPTYLGEGFSYWDGVDDMFMDRFVDHKSVYVNGSDERTSEATDRYNAGMVTGQQLIQQILSGNITLATDETIKIVGHSQGAAHSAGMAYVLDEAYHNGIIKNPVEQIYFLAPHQPTEFNSPNAIFSVQYSRKSDQVSSKGLISSEFVSGGSEFGRIQSVSEFQPLRDITGNRGGHNVGTFKEIFATKEGEFGSVRRSLSDMKKEIGE
;
A
#
# COMPACT_ATOMS: atom_id res chain seq x y z
N MET A 1 -5.64 32.52 -72.70
CA MET A 1 -6.66 33.50 -72.26
C MET A 1 -6.48 33.67 -70.77
N ASP A 2 -6.12 34.78 -70.17
CA ASP A 2 -5.54 36.05 -70.61
C ASP A 2 -4.81 36.65 -69.39
N SER A 3 -3.62 37.18 -69.65
CA SER A 3 -2.85 38.29 -69.05
C SER A 3 -3.37 39.05 -67.81
N PHE A 4 -2.48 39.40 -66.85
CA PHE A 4 -1.80 40.72 -66.75
C PHE A 4 -0.77 40.85 -65.58
N CYS A 5 0.23 41.73 -65.81
CA CYS A 5 1.45 42.14 -65.07
C CYS A 5 1.30 42.55 -63.58
N VAL A 6 2.35 42.64 -62.71
CA VAL A 6 3.48 43.63 -62.67
C VAL A 6 4.60 43.18 -61.68
N LEU A 7 5.87 43.55 -61.98
CA LEU A 7 7.18 43.38 -61.25
C LEU A 7 7.37 44.31 -60.01
N PRO A 8 8.56 44.42 -59.36
CA PRO A 8 9.44 43.46 -58.65
C PRO A 8 9.89 43.97 -57.23
N GLN A 9 10.67 43.18 -56.46
CA GLN A 9 11.90 43.54 -55.68
C GLN A 9 12.20 42.64 -54.45
N PHE A 10 13.48 42.28 -54.26
CA PHE A 10 14.09 41.70 -53.05
C PHE A 10 14.59 42.80 -52.10
N PRO A 11 14.71 42.56 -50.77
CA PRO A 11 16.04 42.63 -50.15
C PRO A 11 16.29 41.70 -48.92
N ILE A 12 17.56 41.71 -48.50
CA ILE A 12 18.30 41.00 -47.43
C ILE A 12 18.04 41.60 -46.02
N GLY A 13 18.15 40.79 -44.95
CA GLY A 13 18.63 41.25 -43.62
C GLY A 13 17.98 40.61 -42.38
N ASP A 14 18.72 39.72 -41.71
CA ASP A 14 18.47 39.25 -40.33
C ASP A 14 19.19 40.14 -39.30
N GLY A 15 18.52 40.40 -38.17
CA GLY A 15 19.12 40.87 -36.92
C GLY A 15 18.41 40.19 -35.73
N PRO A 16 19.09 39.86 -34.63
CA PRO A 16 18.47 39.15 -33.51
C PRO A 16 17.67 40.11 -32.60
N PRO A 17 16.45 39.74 -32.15
CA PRO A 17 15.69 40.52 -31.16
C PRO A 17 16.12 40.22 -29.70
N ASN A 18 16.05 41.27 -28.89
CA ASN A 18 16.36 41.34 -27.46
C ASN A 18 15.42 40.49 -26.58
N TYR A 19 15.96 39.81 -25.56
CA TYR A 19 15.19 39.29 -24.42
C TYR A 19 15.19 40.31 -23.28
N HIS A 20 13.99 40.74 -22.86
CA HIS A 20 13.77 41.53 -21.65
C HIS A 20 13.53 40.59 -20.46
N ILE A 21 14.30 40.73 -19.38
CA ILE A 21 14.01 40.15 -18.07
C ILE A 21 13.22 41.19 -17.26
N VAL A 22 12.01 40.83 -16.82
CA VAL A 22 11.21 41.60 -15.86
C VAL A 22 11.52 41.05 -14.46
N ILE A 23 12.00 41.92 -13.56
CA ILE A 23 12.14 41.64 -12.13
C ILE A 23 11.00 42.38 -11.43
N ASP A 24 10.11 41.63 -10.78
CA ASP A 24 9.08 42.18 -9.90
C ASP A 24 9.63 42.27 -8.47
N LEU A 25 9.62 43.47 -7.89
CA LEU A 25 10.02 43.76 -6.51
C LEU A 25 8.81 44.39 -5.82
N GLY A 26 8.01 43.53 -5.16
CA GLY A 26 6.84 43.94 -4.38
C GLY A 26 7.10 43.92 -2.87
N ASP A 27 7.11 45.14 -2.29
CA ASP A 27 6.72 45.56 -0.95
C ASP A 27 7.45 45.07 0.32
N ILE A 28 8.33 45.95 0.82
CA ILE A 28 8.81 45.99 2.22
C ILE A 28 8.00 47.08 2.96
N GLY A 29 7.06 46.66 3.80
CA GLY A 29 6.35 47.54 4.75
C GLY A 29 6.90 47.41 6.17
N LEU A 30 7.27 48.54 6.78
CA LEU A 30 7.81 48.66 8.15
C LEU A 30 6.69 48.92 9.19
N VAL A 31 6.55 48.06 10.23
CA VAL A 31 5.98 48.38 11.59
C VAL A 31 6.59 47.40 12.65
N PRO A 32 6.87 47.80 13.92
CA PRO A 32 7.72 47.05 14.88
C PRO A 32 6.94 46.34 16.03
N PRO A 33 7.59 45.85 17.11
CA PRO A 33 8.00 44.47 17.38
C PRO A 33 7.08 43.71 18.37
N LEU A 34 6.78 42.43 18.13
CA LEU A 34 6.34 41.47 19.15
C LEU A 34 6.90 40.07 18.82
N SER A 35 7.41 39.41 19.85
CA SER A 35 8.26 38.20 19.86
C SER A 35 7.68 36.98 19.14
N ILE A 36 8.45 36.40 18.20
CA ILE A 36 8.19 35.14 17.48
C ILE A 36 9.40 34.17 17.69
N PRO A 37 9.20 32.82 17.74
CA PRO A 37 10.26 31.80 17.81
C PRO A 37 11.13 31.71 16.54
N PRO A 38 12.19 30.88 16.46
CA PRO A 38 13.32 31.11 15.58
C PRO A 38 12.98 31.03 14.08
N ALA A 39 13.55 31.97 13.32
CA ALA A 39 13.35 32.23 11.90
C ALA A 39 13.75 31.07 10.96
N PRO A 40 13.20 31.00 9.73
CA PRO A 40 13.69 30.11 8.68
C PRO A 40 15.13 30.50 8.30
N HIS A 41 15.99 29.49 8.25
CA HIS A 41 17.43 29.63 8.12
C HIS A 41 17.84 30.07 6.71
N ILE A 42 18.62 31.15 6.64
CA ILE A 42 19.17 31.72 5.40
C ILE A 42 20.21 30.76 4.81
N VAL A 43 19.97 30.30 3.59
CA VAL A 43 20.97 29.60 2.77
C VAL A 43 21.86 30.65 2.10
N ASN A 44 23.16 30.64 2.40
CA ASN A 44 24.13 31.51 1.73
C ASN A 44 24.60 30.85 0.44
N PHE A 45 24.29 31.46 -0.69
CA PHE A 45 24.82 31.08 -2.00
C PHE A 45 26.05 31.94 -2.32
N THR A 46 27.13 31.33 -2.80
CA THR A 46 28.26 32.05 -3.39
C THR A 46 28.53 31.47 -4.76
N ILE A 47 28.15 32.19 -5.80
CA ILE A 47 28.51 31.87 -7.18
C ILE A 47 29.76 32.66 -7.50
N VAL A 48 30.86 31.98 -7.86
CA VAL A 48 32.05 32.63 -8.42
C VAL A 48 32.07 32.26 -9.90
N SER A 49 31.43 33.08 -10.74
CA SER A 49 31.53 32.95 -12.19
C SER A 49 32.58 33.95 -12.70
N SER A 50 33.69 33.46 -13.26
CA SER A 50 34.65 34.31 -13.98
C SER A 50 34.45 34.17 -15.49
N CYS A 51 33.30 34.60 -15.99
CA CYS A 51 33.12 34.83 -17.43
C CYS A 51 33.25 36.35 -17.66
N MET A 52 34.39 36.80 -18.18
CA MET A 52 34.69 38.23 -18.35
C MET A 52 33.72 38.87 -19.36
N SER A 53 33.09 39.96 -18.93
CA SER A 53 32.29 40.85 -19.77
C SER A 53 33.20 41.69 -20.68
N PHE A 54 33.20 41.41 -21.99
CA PHE A 54 33.74 42.34 -22.99
C PHE A 54 32.72 43.48 -23.21
N GLY A 55 32.87 44.58 -22.47
CA GLY A 55 32.12 45.82 -22.71
C GLY A 55 32.72 46.65 -23.85
N LEU A 56 32.08 46.66 -25.01
CA LEU A 56 32.35 47.62 -26.09
C LEU A 56 31.71 48.98 -25.77
N ASN A 57 32.45 49.88 -25.13
CA ASN A 57 32.02 51.28 -24.97
C ASN A 57 32.44 52.11 -26.20
N CYS A 58 31.57 52.17 -27.21
CA CYS A 58 31.70 53.11 -28.33
C CYS A 58 31.09 54.47 -27.93
N ALA A 59 31.90 55.37 -27.35
CA ALA A 59 31.52 56.78 -27.21
C ALA A 59 32.30 57.62 -28.22
N ALA A 60 31.63 58.05 -29.29
CA ALA A 60 32.18 59.00 -30.26
C ALA A 60 31.87 60.44 -29.80
N THR A 61 32.91 61.21 -29.49
CA THR A 61 32.79 62.67 -29.35
C THR A 61 33.38 63.32 -30.60
N VAL A 62 32.54 63.95 -31.40
CA VAL A 62 32.92 64.61 -32.65
C VAL A 62 33.57 65.96 -32.34
N GLY A 63 34.84 66.13 -32.70
CA GLY A 63 35.55 67.41 -32.57
C GLY A 63 36.99 67.37 -33.09
N SER A 64 37.16 67.82 -34.33
CA SER A 64 38.39 68.39 -34.92
C SER A 64 39.76 67.75 -34.62
N SER A 65 40.31 67.12 -35.67
CA SER A 65 41.75 67.16 -36.04
C SER A 65 42.78 66.82 -34.95
N SER A 66 42.91 65.55 -34.61
CA SER A 66 44.20 64.83 -34.39
C SER A 66 43.90 63.45 -33.80
N ILE A 67 44.18 62.37 -34.54
CA ILE A 67 44.11 61.00 -34.01
C ILE A 67 45.38 60.80 -33.17
N THR A 68 45.21 60.83 -31.85
CA THR A 68 46.18 60.32 -30.88
C THR A 68 45.76 58.90 -30.48
N ALA A 69 46.73 57.99 -30.38
CA ALA A 69 46.53 56.55 -30.21
C ALA A 69 45.78 56.18 -28.92
N PHE A 70 44.89 55.18 -29.00
CA PHE A 70 44.32 54.50 -27.83
C PHE A 70 45.20 53.31 -27.43
N SER A 71 45.46 53.17 -26.12
CA SER A 71 46.17 52.04 -25.55
C SER A 71 45.20 50.93 -25.12
N ILE A 72 45.43 49.70 -25.59
CA ILE A 72 44.85 48.49 -24.99
C ILE A 72 45.94 47.90 -24.08
N VAL A 73 45.63 47.68 -22.81
CA VAL A 73 46.51 46.95 -21.89
C VAL A 73 46.07 45.48 -21.92
N ASP A 74 46.82 44.65 -22.64
CA ASP A 74 46.72 43.19 -22.57
C ASP A 74 47.54 42.72 -21.36
N THR A 75 46.91 42.00 -20.43
CA THR A 75 47.58 41.50 -19.21
C THR A 75 47.94 40.01 -19.28
N ILE A 76 47.81 39.34 -20.43
CA ILE A 76 47.98 37.87 -20.48
C ILE A 76 49.27 37.41 -21.19
N PHE A 77 50.01 38.28 -21.88
CA PHE A 77 51.36 37.96 -22.34
C PHE A 77 52.35 39.07 -22.02
N GLY A 78 53.28 38.79 -21.09
CA GLY A 78 54.39 39.68 -20.75
C GLY A 78 55.37 39.82 -21.92
N ALA A 79 55.04 40.66 -22.90
CA ALA A 79 55.98 41.28 -23.83
C ALA A 79 55.26 42.41 -24.60
N ALA A 80 55.77 43.64 -24.48
CA ALA A 80 55.31 44.76 -25.28
C ALA A 80 55.72 44.57 -26.75
N ALA A 81 54.77 44.19 -27.60
CA ALA A 81 54.91 44.28 -29.05
C ALA A 81 53.80 45.17 -29.60
N LEU A 82 54.16 46.37 -30.06
CA LEU A 82 53.30 47.22 -30.87
C LEU A 82 52.98 46.50 -32.18
N VAL A 83 51.76 45.97 -32.29
CA VAL A 83 51.20 45.55 -33.59
C VAL A 83 49.95 46.38 -33.84
N THR A 84 50.11 47.45 -34.61
CA THR A 84 49.00 48.17 -35.24
C THR A 84 48.36 47.28 -36.30
N ARG A 85 47.27 46.59 -35.97
CA ARG A 85 46.33 46.03 -36.95
C ARG A 85 44.95 46.62 -36.71
N ILE A 86 44.63 47.65 -37.48
CA ILE A 86 43.28 48.19 -37.61
C ILE A 86 42.59 47.33 -38.68
N LEU A 87 41.50 46.66 -38.32
CA LEU A 87 40.56 46.09 -39.29
C LEU A 87 39.80 47.25 -39.93
N CYS A 88 40.19 47.62 -41.15
CA CYS A 88 39.41 48.54 -41.97
C CYS A 88 38.35 47.75 -42.76
N ASN A 89 37.08 48.13 -42.62
CA ASN A 89 35.93 47.57 -43.35
C ASN A 89 35.76 48.18 -44.77
N GLU A 90 36.76 48.87 -45.32
CA GLU A 90 36.64 49.43 -46.68
C GLU A 90 37.92 49.23 -47.51
N PRO A 91 37.80 48.82 -48.78
CA PRO A 91 38.95 48.68 -49.67
C PRO A 91 39.42 50.05 -50.18
N VAL A 92 40.72 50.36 -50.00
CA VAL A 92 41.35 51.50 -50.69
C VAL A 92 41.67 51.06 -52.12
N LEU A 93 40.78 51.35 -53.07
CA LEU A 93 41.06 51.17 -54.49
C LEU A 93 41.66 52.47 -55.07
N ALA A 94 42.90 52.41 -55.54
CA ALA A 94 43.50 53.47 -56.34
C ALA A 94 42.84 53.48 -57.75
N SER A 95 42.43 54.66 -58.21
CA SER A 95 41.86 54.82 -59.55
C SER A 95 42.95 54.75 -60.62
N PHE A 96 42.83 53.79 -61.54
CA PHE A 96 43.66 53.70 -62.74
C PHE A 96 42.83 54.10 -63.97
N SER A 97 43.36 54.96 -64.83
CA SER A 97 42.71 55.31 -66.10
C SER A 97 42.93 54.21 -67.14
N LEU A 98 41.84 53.68 -67.69
CA LEU A 98 41.82 52.58 -68.66
C LEU A 98 42.19 53.02 -70.08
N ASP A 99 42.98 52.18 -70.76
CA ASP A 99 43.19 52.20 -72.21
C ASP A 99 42.63 50.89 -72.80
N THR A 100 41.98 50.99 -73.96
CA THR A 100 40.98 50.03 -74.45
C THR A 100 41.61 48.83 -75.17
N THR A 101 41.42 47.61 -74.62
CA THR A 101 41.45 46.35 -75.39
C THR A 101 40.78 45.20 -74.62
N ASP A 102 39.75 44.60 -75.23
CA ASP A 102 38.71 43.67 -74.70
C ASP A 102 39.14 42.35 -74.01
N CYS A 103 40.44 42.12 -73.78
CA CYS A 103 40.93 40.90 -73.12
C CYS A 103 41.39 41.14 -71.66
N LEU A 104 41.71 42.39 -71.30
CA LEU A 104 42.21 42.74 -69.97
C LEU A 104 41.09 42.77 -68.90
N ASP A 105 39.87 43.18 -69.26
CA ASP A 105 38.76 43.34 -68.32
C ASP A 105 38.28 42.01 -67.71
N GLN A 106 38.33 40.91 -68.47
CA GLN A 106 38.04 39.58 -67.93
C GLN A 106 39.10 39.12 -66.94
N LEU A 107 40.39 39.33 -67.24
CA LEU A 107 41.48 38.93 -66.35
C LEU A 107 41.49 39.75 -65.06
N VAL A 108 41.21 41.05 -65.13
CA VAL A 108 41.10 41.93 -63.95
C VAL A 108 39.85 41.59 -63.12
N SER A 109 38.72 41.29 -63.75
CA SER A 109 37.50 40.87 -63.05
C SER A 109 37.68 39.51 -62.35
N ILE A 110 38.35 38.55 -63.01
CA ILE A 110 38.69 37.26 -62.41
C ILE A 110 39.68 37.44 -61.26
N ALA A 111 40.70 38.30 -61.41
CA ALA A 111 41.65 38.59 -60.35
C ALA A 111 40.97 39.26 -59.14
N ALA A 112 40.06 40.20 -59.37
CA ALA A 112 39.29 40.86 -58.32
C ALA A 112 38.34 39.88 -57.60
N ALA A 113 37.64 39.01 -58.35
CA ALA A 113 36.79 37.98 -57.78
C ALA A 113 37.58 36.95 -56.96
N ASN A 114 38.75 36.51 -57.45
CA ASN A 114 39.64 35.60 -56.73
C ASN A 114 40.23 36.24 -55.47
N ALA A 115 40.57 37.54 -55.52
CA ALA A 115 41.04 38.29 -54.36
C ALA A 115 39.93 38.43 -53.31
N GLN A 116 38.70 38.70 -53.72
CA GLN A 116 37.54 38.80 -52.82
C GLN A 116 37.20 37.44 -52.20
N ALA A 117 37.22 36.36 -52.98
CA ALA A 117 37.00 34.99 -52.46
C ALA A 117 38.10 34.57 -51.47
N SER A 118 39.37 34.93 -51.74
CA SER A 118 40.49 34.65 -50.83
C SER A 118 40.38 35.47 -49.54
N TYR A 119 39.95 36.72 -49.62
CA TYR A 119 39.74 37.57 -48.44
C TYR A 119 38.57 37.08 -47.59
N GLN A 120 37.46 36.66 -48.21
CA GLN A 120 36.34 36.08 -47.50
C GLN A 120 36.74 34.77 -46.80
N SER A 121 37.48 33.89 -47.49
CA SER A 121 38.00 32.65 -46.90
C SER A 121 38.92 32.92 -45.69
N TYR A 122 39.71 34.00 -45.75
CA TYR A 122 40.53 34.41 -44.62
C TYR A 122 39.67 34.91 -43.43
N LEU A 123 38.67 35.75 -43.67
CA LEU A 123 37.74 36.21 -42.63
C LEU A 123 37.00 35.04 -41.99
N ASP A 124 36.52 34.09 -42.79
CA ASP A 124 35.84 32.89 -42.30
C ASP A 124 36.80 32.06 -41.44
N SER A 125 38.07 31.90 -41.84
CA SER A 125 39.07 31.16 -41.06
C SER A 125 39.37 31.81 -39.70
N VAL A 126 39.48 33.14 -39.64
CA VAL A 126 39.75 33.88 -38.41
C VAL A 126 38.54 33.86 -37.49
N THR A 127 37.33 33.96 -38.07
CA THR A 127 36.07 33.86 -37.32
C THR A 127 35.89 32.46 -36.73
N GLN A 128 36.14 31.41 -37.52
CA GLN A 128 36.07 30.03 -37.06
C GLN A 128 37.08 29.77 -35.93
N ALA A 129 38.30 30.28 -36.05
CA ALA A 129 39.34 30.14 -35.02
C ALA A 129 38.95 30.87 -33.73
N PHE A 130 38.38 32.07 -33.83
CA PHE A 130 37.88 32.81 -32.68
C PHE A 130 36.73 32.07 -31.99
N VAL A 131 35.73 31.62 -32.74
CA VAL A 131 34.58 30.85 -32.21
C VAL A 131 35.06 29.56 -31.56
N THR A 132 35.98 28.84 -32.18
CA THR A 132 36.53 27.59 -31.63
C THR A 132 37.28 27.84 -30.33
N ASN A 133 38.12 28.87 -30.27
CA ASN A 133 38.86 29.21 -29.05
C ASN A 133 37.91 29.71 -27.95
N TYR A 134 36.91 30.51 -28.29
CA TYR A 134 35.90 30.98 -27.34
C TYR A 134 35.09 29.82 -26.76
N ILE A 135 34.60 28.90 -27.61
CA ILE A 135 33.88 27.71 -27.18
C ILE A 135 34.79 26.82 -26.33
N THR A 136 36.05 26.61 -26.72
CA THR A 136 36.98 25.78 -25.95
C THR A 136 37.22 26.35 -24.56
N GLU A 137 37.48 27.66 -24.44
CA GLU A 137 37.67 28.33 -23.15
C GLU A 137 36.38 28.32 -22.29
N CYS A 138 35.22 28.55 -22.90
CA CYS A 138 33.93 28.49 -22.20
C CYS A 138 33.54 27.06 -21.78
N MET A 139 34.01 26.03 -22.49
CA MET A 139 33.71 24.63 -22.18
C MET A 139 34.73 23.98 -21.25
N ASP A 140 35.87 24.62 -20.99
CA ASP A 140 36.89 24.17 -20.00
C ASP A 140 36.63 24.72 -18.57
N LEU A 141 35.46 25.33 -18.35
CA LEU A 141 35.03 25.83 -17.04
C LEU A 141 34.68 24.67 -16.09
N ASN A 142 35.57 24.41 -15.13
CA ASN A 142 35.30 23.52 -14.01
C ASN A 142 34.58 24.29 -12.89
N GLU A 143 33.25 24.37 -12.94
CA GLU A 143 32.45 24.98 -11.88
C GLU A 143 32.36 24.06 -10.65
N THR A 144 32.84 24.53 -9.50
CA THR A 144 32.60 23.84 -8.21
C THR A 144 31.44 24.48 -7.47
N PHE A 145 30.31 23.78 -7.43
CA PHE A 145 29.15 24.11 -6.62
C PHE A 145 29.24 23.43 -5.24
N ASN A 146 29.41 24.21 -4.17
CA ASN A 146 29.49 23.69 -2.80
C ASN A 146 28.24 24.06 -2.01
N VAL A 147 27.39 23.08 -1.68
CA VAL A 147 26.22 23.26 -0.81
C VAL A 147 26.51 22.69 0.57
N LYS A 148 26.19 23.47 1.61
CA LYS A 148 26.09 22.99 2.99
C LYS A 148 24.63 23.07 3.43
N ALA A 149 23.98 21.91 3.51
CA ALA A 149 22.64 21.77 4.09
C ALA A 149 22.73 20.91 5.36
N PRO A 150 21.86 21.13 6.37
CA PRO A 150 21.69 20.18 7.45
C PRO A 150 21.23 18.83 6.88
N TYR A 151 21.75 17.75 7.45
CA TYR A 151 21.40 16.39 7.06
C TYR A 151 20.03 16.05 7.65
N ASN A 152 19.00 15.99 6.81
CA ASN A 152 17.60 15.75 7.23
C ASN A 152 17.23 14.25 7.29
N GLU A 153 18.16 13.35 6.98
CA GLU A 153 17.89 11.92 7.11
C GLU A 153 18.19 11.46 8.55
N HIS A 154 17.20 10.84 9.19
CA HIS A 154 17.27 10.45 10.58
C HIS A 154 17.89 9.05 10.77
N HIS A 155 17.46 8.07 9.98
CA HIS A 155 17.84 6.66 10.07
C HIS A 155 18.09 6.08 8.69
N PHE A 156 18.99 5.11 8.60
CA PHE A 156 19.32 4.41 7.36
C PHE A 156 19.05 2.92 7.48
N THR A 157 18.49 2.32 6.45
CA THR A 157 18.55 0.87 6.27
C THR A 157 19.45 0.59 5.08
N LEU A 158 20.53 -0.16 5.28
CA LEU A 158 21.49 -0.43 4.22
C LEU A 158 21.20 -1.77 3.57
N TYR A 159 21.21 -1.79 2.24
CA TYR A 159 21.03 -2.98 1.41
C TYR A 159 22.30 -3.22 0.61
N TYR A 160 22.81 -4.44 0.65
CA TYR A 160 24.00 -4.84 -0.10
C TYR A 160 23.61 -5.91 -1.12
N TYR A 161 24.02 -5.69 -2.36
CA TYR A 161 23.75 -6.60 -3.46
C TYR A 161 25.06 -7.20 -3.99
N ASP A 162 24.99 -8.45 -4.47
CA ASP A 162 26.08 -9.03 -5.26
C ASP A 162 26.07 -8.53 -6.71
N GLN A 163 27.04 -8.99 -7.52
CA GLN A 163 27.14 -8.62 -8.94
C GLN A 163 25.96 -9.13 -9.80
N ALA A 164 25.21 -10.12 -9.31
CA ALA A 164 24.02 -10.64 -9.98
C ALA A 164 22.74 -9.93 -9.54
N GLY A 165 22.83 -8.93 -8.66
CA GLY A 165 21.69 -8.17 -8.15
C GLY A 165 20.94 -8.86 -7.00
N ASN A 166 21.48 -9.93 -6.41
CA ASN A 166 20.85 -10.57 -5.26
C ASN A 166 21.15 -9.82 -3.96
N LEU A 167 20.15 -9.64 -3.10
CA LEU A 167 20.30 -9.00 -1.79
C LEU A 167 21.09 -9.90 -0.83
N VAL A 168 22.38 -9.64 -0.61
CA VAL A 168 23.25 -10.50 0.22
C VAL A 168 23.33 -10.10 1.68
N LYS A 169 22.98 -8.86 2.02
CA LYS A 169 23.05 -8.35 3.40
C LYS A 169 22.16 -7.13 3.59
N THR A 170 21.49 -7.07 4.74
CA THR A 170 20.78 -5.88 5.22
C THR A 170 21.34 -5.42 6.56
N ILE A 171 21.33 -4.11 6.80
CA ILE A 171 21.67 -3.48 8.09
C ILE A 171 20.51 -2.60 8.51
N PRO A 172 19.86 -2.85 9.67
CA PRO A 172 18.81 -2.00 10.19
C PRO A 172 19.41 -0.71 10.79
N PRO A 173 18.61 0.35 11.01
CA PRO A 173 19.07 1.64 11.51
C PRO A 173 19.98 1.62 12.73
N ARG A 174 19.65 0.83 13.76
CA ARG A 174 20.48 0.69 14.96
C ARG A 174 21.86 0.12 14.64
N GLY A 175 21.95 -0.72 13.61
CA GLY A 175 23.17 -1.33 13.14
C GLY A 175 24.07 -0.42 12.30
N VAL A 176 23.57 0.75 11.87
CA VAL A 176 24.32 1.65 11.00
C VAL A 176 25.33 2.48 11.80
N ASP A 177 26.58 2.05 11.76
CA ASP A 177 27.73 2.86 12.19
C ASP A 177 28.12 3.89 11.12
N THR A 178 28.21 5.18 11.49
CA THR A 178 28.63 6.27 10.59
C THR A 178 30.05 6.72 10.92
N LEU A 179 30.85 7.01 9.90
CA LEU A 179 32.22 7.48 10.10
C LEU A 179 32.21 8.89 10.70
N SER A 180 32.97 9.07 11.78
CA SER A 180 33.20 10.38 12.37
C SER A 180 33.94 11.32 11.41
N VAL A 181 33.90 12.62 11.68
CA VAL A 181 34.58 13.66 10.87
C VAL A 181 36.07 13.34 10.68
N SER A 182 36.74 12.86 11.74
CA SER A 182 38.16 12.49 11.71
C SER A 182 38.43 11.23 10.90
N GLU A 183 37.50 10.26 10.90
CA GLU A 183 37.64 9.03 10.12
C GLU A 183 37.40 9.26 8.62
N ARG A 184 36.56 10.24 8.25
CA ARG A 184 36.37 10.64 6.85
C ARG A 184 37.67 11.14 6.19
N ALA A 185 38.56 11.79 6.95
CA ALA A 185 39.86 12.21 6.43
C ALA A 185 40.75 11.01 6.03
N ALA A 186 40.64 9.88 6.76
CA ALA A 186 41.35 8.65 6.41
C ALA A 186 40.79 8.00 5.13
N VAL A 187 39.48 8.10 4.90
CA VAL A 187 38.85 7.65 3.65
C VAL A 187 39.37 8.47 2.47
N GLU A 188 39.42 9.79 2.61
CA GLU A 188 39.93 10.68 1.56
C GLU A 188 41.41 10.39 1.25
N ALA A 189 42.24 10.22 2.29
CA ALA A 189 43.64 9.85 2.12
C ALA A 189 43.83 8.51 1.39
N HIS A 190 42.95 7.53 1.60
CA HIS A 190 42.97 6.26 0.86
C HIS A 190 42.51 6.42 -0.60
N ARG A 191 41.51 7.26 -0.87
CA ARG A 191 41.06 7.57 -2.25
C ARG A 191 42.13 8.28 -3.06
N SER A 192 42.86 9.23 -2.46
CA SER A 192 43.95 9.93 -3.13
C SER A 192 45.23 9.08 -3.25
N ASN A 193 45.45 8.17 -2.31
CA ASN A 193 46.60 7.26 -2.32
C ASN A 193 46.20 5.87 -1.80
N PRO A 194 46.04 4.87 -2.69
CA PRO A 194 45.65 3.51 -2.31
C PRO A 194 46.62 2.81 -1.34
N ALA A 195 47.85 3.34 -1.16
CA ALA A 195 48.79 2.82 -0.17
C ALA A 195 48.45 3.21 1.28
N SER A 196 47.57 4.19 1.50
CA SER A 196 47.05 4.53 2.83
C SER A 196 46.10 3.43 3.33
N PRO A 197 45.96 3.18 4.64
CA PRO A 197 44.99 2.20 5.14
C PRO A 197 43.55 2.59 4.80
N ALA A 198 42.78 1.65 4.25
CA ALA A 198 41.35 1.86 4.01
C ALA A 198 40.58 1.89 5.34
N LYS A 199 39.62 2.81 5.46
CA LYS A 199 38.72 2.92 6.61
C LYS A 199 37.28 2.68 6.14
N TYR A 200 36.61 1.71 6.76
CA TYR A 200 35.22 1.38 6.50
C TYR A 200 34.40 1.48 7.78
N PRO A 201 33.11 1.85 7.70
CA PRO A 201 32.21 1.81 8.86
C PRO A 201 32.03 0.38 9.36
N LYS A 202 31.88 0.19 10.67
CA LYS A 202 31.72 -1.12 11.30
C LYS A 202 30.26 -1.38 11.64
N HIS A 203 29.44 -1.51 10.61
CA HIS A 203 28.02 -1.83 10.78
C HIS A 203 27.81 -3.13 11.56
N VAL A 204 26.84 -3.13 12.47
CA VAL A 204 26.41 -4.28 13.29
C VAL A 204 24.99 -4.71 12.91
N ASP A 205 24.42 -5.70 13.62
CA ASP A 205 23.05 -6.19 13.40
C ASP A 205 22.75 -6.67 11.97
N SER A 206 23.73 -7.29 11.31
CA SER A 206 23.57 -7.69 9.91
C SER A 206 22.71 -8.94 9.75
N THR A 207 21.67 -8.87 8.93
CA THR A 207 21.04 -10.05 8.33
C THR A 207 21.74 -10.38 7.02
N ARG A 208 22.02 -11.66 6.76
CA ARG A 208 22.80 -12.12 5.60
C ARG A 208 22.09 -13.22 4.83
N TYR A 209 22.30 -13.22 3.53
CA TYR A 209 21.69 -14.14 2.58
C TYR A 209 22.76 -14.71 1.65
N TRP A 210 22.60 -15.99 1.31
CA TRP A 210 23.44 -16.68 0.33
C TRP A 210 22.55 -17.32 -0.72
N TYR A 211 22.96 -17.26 -1.98
CA TYR A 211 22.15 -17.71 -3.11
C TYR A 211 22.84 -18.82 -3.89
N ASN A 212 22.04 -19.65 -4.56
CA ASN A 212 22.53 -20.52 -5.63
C ASN A 212 22.52 -19.80 -6.99
N THR A 213 22.92 -20.49 -8.05
CA THR A 213 22.96 -19.97 -9.43
C THR A 213 21.58 -19.72 -10.05
N LEU A 214 20.48 -20.06 -9.37
CA LEU A 214 19.10 -19.79 -9.78
C LEU A 214 18.50 -18.60 -9.02
N ASN A 215 19.34 -17.79 -8.35
CA ASN A 215 18.93 -16.68 -7.49
C ASN A 215 17.94 -17.10 -6.39
N LYS A 216 18.06 -18.34 -5.89
CA LYS A 216 17.28 -18.82 -4.73
C LYS A 216 18.13 -18.80 -3.46
N PRO A 217 17.59 -18.31 -2.32
CA PRO A 217 18.33 -18.24 -1.07
C PRO A 217 18.56 -19.64 -0.52
N ILE A 218 19.82 -20.07 -0.36
CA ILE A 218 20.22 -21.37 0.21
C ILE A 218 20.55 -21.30 1.70
N LYS A 219 20.81 -20.09 2.19
CA LYS A 219 21.08 -19.83 3.60
C LYS A 219 20.66 -18.41 3.93
N GLN A 220 20.12 -18.23 5.12
CA GLN A 220 19.84 -16.95 5.75
C GLN A 220 20.40 -16.95 7.16
N SER A 221 20.87 -15.80 7.64
CA SER A 221 21.24 -15.58 9.04
C SER A 221 20.60 -14.28 9.48
N THR A 222 19.66 -14.35 10.43
CA THR A 222 18.99 -13.18 11.01
C THR A 222 19.50 -12.91 12.43
N ILE A 223 19.29 -11.69 12.92
CA ILE A 223 19.71 -11.28 14.27
C ILE A 223 18.86 -11.94 15.37
N ASP A 224 17.57 -12.17 15.11
CA ASP A 224 16.62 -12.62 16.12
C ASP A 224 16.35 -14.13 16.05
N GLY A 225 16.41 -14.73 14.85
CA GLY A 225 16.08 -16.13 14.57
C GLY A 225 17.21 -17.02 14.04
N GLY A 226 18.46 -16.55 14.10
CA GLY A 226 19.62 -17.38 13.82
C GLY A 226 19.76 -17.79 12.34
N ILE A 227 20.29 -18.99 12.10
CA ILE A 227 20.56 -19.50 10.74
C ILE A 227 19.41 -20.38 10.26
N THR A 228 18.96 -20.12 9.03
CA THR A 228 18.06 -21.02 8.29
C THR A 228 18.74 -21.47 7.00
N GLN A 229 18.68 -22.76 6.71
CA GLN A 229 19.20 -23.38 5.49
C GLN A 229 18.05 -23.85 4.60
N PHE A 230 18.25 -23.78 3.29
CA PHE A 230 17.24 -24.12 2.29
C PHE A 230 17.86 -24.97 1.19
N TRP A 231 17.18 -26.07 0.85
CA TRP A 231 17.58 -26.97 -0.23
C TRP A 231 16.47 -27.06 -1.27
N TYR A 232 16.89 -26.94 -2.52
CA TYR A 232 15.99 -26.93 -3.67
C TYR A 232 16.19 -28.19 -4.50
N ASP A 233 15.15 -28.60 -5.19
CA ASP A 233 15.27 -29.61 -6.24
C ASP A 233 15.91 -29.04 -7.52
N ARG A 234 16.09 -29.91 -8.53
CA ARG A 234 16.72 -29.55 -9.79
C ARG A 234 15.99 -28.43 -10.56
N ILE A 235 14.68 -28.28 -10.36
CA ILE A 235 13.87 -27.26 -11.04
C ILE A 235 13.64 -26.01 -10.18
N GLY A 236 14.27 -25.94 -9.00
CA GLY A 236 14.31 -24.74 -8.15
C GLY A 236 13.14 -24.62 -7.17
N ARG A 237 12.42 -25.70 -6.88
CA ARG A 237 11.38 -25.74 -5.84
C ARG A 237 12.01 -26.05 -4.47
N LEU A 238 11.54 -25.38 -3.41
CA LEU A 238 12.02 -25.61 -2.04
C LEU A 238 11.52 -26.98 -1.56
N VAL A 239 12.42 -27.91 -1.29
CA VAL A 239 12.06 -29.28 -0.87
C VAL A 239 12.40 -29.58 0.58
N VAL A 240 13.43 -28.94 1.13
CA VAL A 240 13.81 -29.08 2.54
C VAL A 240 14.32 -27.75 3.07
N SER A 241 14.02 -27.45 4.33
CA SER A 241 14.62 -26.37 5.10
C SER A 241 14.94 -26.81 6.53
N GLN A 242 15.85 -26.09 7.17
CA GLN A 242 16.22 -26.32 8.57
C GLN A 242 16.56 -24.99 9.22
N ASN A 243 15.81 -24.61 10.27
CA ASN A 243 16.07 -23.41 11.04
C ASN A 243 16.93 -23.68 12.29
N ALA A 244 17.31 -22.61 13.00
CA ALA A 244 18.20 -22.70 14.16
C ALA A 244 17.61 -23.42 15.38
N LYS A 245 16.28 -23.55 15.47
CA LYS A 245 15.61 -24.38 16.48
C LYS A 245 15.67 -25.85 16.12
N GLN A 246 15.56 -26.19 14.85
CA GLN A 246 15.51 -27.56 14.36
C GLN A 246 16.89 -28.23 14.26
N GLU A 247 17.95 -27.45 14.00
CA GLU A 247 19.31 -27.98 13.78
C GLU A 247 19.88 -28.82 14.94
N PRO A 248 19.74 -28.43 16.22
CA PRO A 248 20.30 -29.21 17.33
C PRO A 248 19.67 -30.60 17.52
N ASP A 249 18.45 -30.79 17.01
CA ASP A 249 17.65 -32.00 17.18
C ASP A 249 17.55 -32.84 15.89
N ASP A 250 18.34 -32.52 14.86
CA ASP A 250 18.32 -33.15 13.53
C ASP A 250 16.92 -33.14 12.87
N LEU A 251 16.15 -32.09 13.14
CA LEU A 251 14.82 -31.87 12.57
C LEU A 251 14.92 -31.06 11.26
N TYR A 252 14.01 -31.33 10.33
CA TYR A 252 13.93 -30.68 9.04
C TYR A 252 12.48 -30.43 8.67
N SER A 253 12.17 -29.29 8.07
CA SER A 253 10.90 -29.10 7.36
C SER A 253 11.07 -29.58 5.92
N TYR A 254 10.09 -30.31 5.38
CA TYR A 254 10.13 -30.82 4.02
C TYR A 254 8.85 -30.48 3.25
N THR A 255 8.96 -30.47 1.92
CA THR A 255 7.86 -30.28 0.99
C THR A 255 7.97 -31.29 -0.14
N LEU A 256 6.89 -32.01 -0.39
CA LEU A 256 6.73 -32.86 -1.58
C LEU A 256 5.78 -32.18 -2.57
N TYR A 257 5.99 -32.54 -3.83
CA TYR A 257 5.22 -32.02 -4.94
C TYR A 257 4.70 -33.17 -5.80
N ASP A 258 3.52 -32.98 -6.37
CA ASP A 258 3.00 -33.87 -7.41
C ASP A 258 3.70 -33.63 -8.77
N ASP A 259 3.31 -34.43 -9.77
CA ASP A 259 3.86 -34.36 -11.14
C ASP A 259 3.55 -33.04 -11.85
N LEU A 260 2.53 -32.28 -11.41
CA LEU A 260 2.18 -30.95 -11.92
C LEU A 260 2.91 -29.83 -11.17
N GLY A 261 3.65 -30.16 -10.11
CA GLY A 261 4.41 -29.23 -9.29
C GLY A 261 3.60 -28.49 -8.23
N ARG A 262 2.41 -29.00 -7.89
CA ARG A 262 1.62 -28.53 -6.76
C ARG A 262 2.11 -29.20 -5.48
N ILE A 263 2.01 -28.52 -4.34
CA ILE A 263 2.38 -29.08 -3.04
C ILE A 263 1.36 -30.16 -2.68
N ASN A 264 1.79 -31.41 -2.58
CA ASN A 264 0.92 -32.50 -2.12
C ASN A 264 1.16 -32.83 -0.63
N GLU A 265 2.30 -32.46 -0.06
CA GLU A 265 2.61 -32.77 1.34
C GLU A 265 3.67 -31.81 1.89
N VAL A 266 3.50 -31.37 3.14
CA VAL A 266 4.51 -30.66 3.94
C VAL A 266 4.52 -31.22 5.35
N GLY A 267 5.65 -31.10 6.04
CA GLY A 267 5.71 -31.45 7.46
C GLY A 267 7.10 -31.32 8.04
N GLN A 268 7.27 -31.84 9.26
CA GLN A 268 8.55 -31.95 9.94
C GLN A 268 9.04 -33.41 9.94
N LEU A 269 10.35 -33.59 9.79
CA LEU A 269 11.00 -34.89 9.72
C LEU A 269 12.30 -34.87 10.51
N LYS A 270 12.50 -35.85 11.38
CA LYS A 270 13.79 -36.13 12.00
C LYS A 270 14.65 -37.01 11.11
N GLN A 271 15.89 -36.60 10.89
CA GLN A 271 16.79 -37.31 10.00
C GLN A 271 18.26 -37.22 10.44
N ASN A 272 18.83 -38.38 10.78
CA ASN A 272 20.22 -38.51 11.23
C ASN A 272 21.27 -38.33 10.11
N HIS A 273 20.83 -38.22 8.86
CA HIS A 273 21.71 -37.94 7.72
C HIS A 273 21.54 -36.49 7.28
N VAL A 274 22.60 -35.69 7.42
CA VAL A 274 22.60 -34.27 7.03
C VAL A 274 22.15 -34.09 5.58
N MET A 275 21.22 -33.17 5.35
CA MET A 275 20.77 -32.80 4.01
C MET A 275 21.89 -32.08 3.22
N ILE A 276 22.11 -32.50 1.98
CA ILE A 276 23.08 -31.91 1.06
C ILE A 276 22.46 -31.68 -0.32
N THR A 277 23.01 -30.73 -1.09
CA THR A 277 22.52 -30.38 -2.42
C THR A 277 22.45 -31.58 -3.37
N ASP A 278 23.44 -32.48 -3.34
CA ASP A 278 23.46 -33.69 -4.18
C ASP A 278 22.27 -34.63 -3.91
N THR A 279 21.74 -34.61 -2.69
CA THR A 279 20.54 -35.36 -2.31
C THR A 279 19.29 -34.62 -2.77
N SER A 280 19.18 -33.31 -2.50
CA SER A 280 17.98 -32.54 -2.82
C SER A 280 17.68 -32.44 -4.33
N ILE A 281 18.71 -32.33 -5.17
CA ILE A 281 18.53 -32.20 -6.63
C ILE A 281 18.26 -33.53 -7.34
N ASN A 282 18.48 -34.67 -6.68
CA ASN A 282 18.26 -35.99 -7.25
C ASN A 282 16.96 -36.58 -6.68
N PRO A 283 15.88 -36.69 -7.48
CA PRO A 283 14.59 -37.15 -6.97
C PRO A 283 14.65 -38.50 -6.24
N ILE A 284 15.45 -39.45 -6.74
CA ILE A 284 15.58 -40.78 -6.12
C ILE A 284 16.26 -40.67 -4.74
N LYS A 285 17.33 -39.88 -4.64
CA LYS A 285 18.04 -39.69 -3.36
C LYS A 285 17.18 -38.93 -2.36
N LEU A 286 16.46 -37.90 -2.80
CA LEU A 286 15.54 -37.13 -1.95
C LEU A 286 14.42 -38.02 -1.41
N SER A 287 13.75 -38.80 -2.26
CA SER A 287 12.71 -39.73 -1.82
C SER A 287 13.23 -40.75 -0.81
N LEU A 288 14.42 -41.32 -1.04
CA LEU A 288 15.06 -42.23 -0.09
C LEU A 288 15.45 -41.54 1.22
N TRP A 289 15.90 -40.28 1.18
CA TRP A 289 16.25 -39.50 2.37
C TRP A 289 15.02 -39.22 3.23
N ILE A 290 13.89 -38.86 2.61
CA ILE A 290 12.62 -38.64 3.30
C ILE A 290 12.09 -39.96 3.89
N ALA A 291 12.09 -41.04 3.09
CA ALA A 291 11.60 -42.35 3.52
C ALA A 291 12.41 -42.99 4.66
N ASN A 292 13.68 -42.61 4.82
CA ASN A 292 14.55 -43.09 5.89
C ASN A 292 14.51 -42.20 7.16
N GLY A 293 13.64 -41.19 7.24
CA GLY A 293 13.48 -40.40 8.47
C GLY A 293 12.76 -41.21 9.56
N THR A 294 13.04 -40.89 10.82
CA THR A 294 12.60 -41.73 11.96
C THR A 294 11.35 -41.24 12.65
N GLU A 295 11.08 -39.93 12.59
CA GLU A 295 9.94 -39.27 13.24
C GLU A 295 9.41 -38.24 12.23
N ARG A 296 8.16 -38.41 11.80
CA ARG A 296 7.52 -37.52 10.84
C ARG A 296 6.22 -37.02 11.44
N GLU A 297 6.14 -35.71 11.62
CA GLU A 297 5.13 -35.07 12.44
C GLU A 297 4.64 -33.78 11.79
N GLN A 298 3.49 -33.30 12.26
CA GLN A 298 2.84 -32.08 11.79
C GLN A 298 2.69 -32.07 10.26
N VAL A 299 2.20 -33.17 9.70
CA VAL A 299 2.12 -33.40 8.26
C VAL A 299 0.80 -32.88 7.71
N THR A 300 0.87 -31.93 6.79
CA THR A 300 -0.28 -31.50 5.99
C THR A 300 -0.22 -32.14 4.61
N ARG A 301 -1.24 -32.91 4.24
CA ARG A 301 -1.36 -33.50 2.89
C ARG A 301 -2.49 -32.83 2.11
N THR A 302 -2.22 -32.47 0.87
CA THR A 302 -3.19 -31.83 -0.04
C THR A 302 -3.48 -32.76 -1.21
N PHE A 303 -4.75 -33.14 -1.33
CA PHE A 303 -5.27 -33.97 -2.41
C PHE A 303 -5.99 -33.09 -3.43
N TYR A 304 -5.74 -33.33 -4.70
CA TYR A 304 -6.28 -32.57 -5.82
C TYR A 304 -7.09 -33.48 -6.74
N ASP A 305 -7.98 -32.87 -7.54
CA ASP A 305 -8.64 -33.45 -8.72
C ASP A 305 -9.65 -34.58 -8.47
N GLU A 306 -9.40 -35.45 -7.49
CA GLU A 306 -10.20 -36.66 -7.22
C GLU A 306 -11.09 -36.49 -5.97
N PRO A 307 -12.36 -36.93 -6.02
CA PRO A 307 -13.28 -36.83 -4.90
C PRO A 307 -13.01 -37.91 -3.84
N ILE A 308 -13.21 -37.57 -2.57
CA ILE A 308 -13.29 -38.52 -1.47
C ILE A 308 -14.72 -39.07 -1.33
N THR A 309 -14.87 -40.33 -0.90
CA THR A 309 -16.18 -41.02 -0.81
C THR A 309 -16.55 -41.45 0.61
N THR A 310 -15.75 -41.09 1.61
CA THR A 310 -15.89 -41.53 3.00
C THR A 310 -16.81 -40.65 3.85
N ILE A 311 -17.21 -39.47 3.35
CA ILE A 311 -18.01 -38.51 4.11
C ILE A 311 -19.51 -38.71 3.79
N PRO A 312 -20.36 -38.96 4.80
CA PRO A 312 -21.80 -39.11 4.60
C PRO A 312 -22.45 -37.86 3.98
N ASP A 313 -23.39 -38.06 3.05
CA ASP A 313 -24.22 -37.01 2.44
C ASP A 313 -23.46 -35.82 1.83
N PHE A 314 -22.20 -36.05 1.42
CA PHE A 314 -21.34 -35.07 0.77
C PHE A 314 -20.72 -35.63 -0.52
N SER A 315 -20.77 -34.83 -1.58
CA SER A 315 -20.14 -35.14 -2.87
C SER A 315 -19.38 -33.94 -3.39
N GLN A 316 -18.18 -34.18 -3.91
CA GLN A 316 -17.32 -33.13 -4.44
C GLN A 316 -17.48 -32.99 -5.96
N ASP A 317 -17.72 -31.76 -6.40
CA ASP A 317 -17.92 -31.39 -7.79
C ASP A 317 -16.81 -30.45 -8.28
N ASN A 318 -16.55 -30.45 -9.59
CA ASN A 318 -15.67 -29.49 -10.27
C ASN A 318 -14.23 -29.41 -9.73
N LEU A 319 -13.64 -30.54 -9.35
CA LEU A 319 -12.33 -30.61 -8.70
C LEU A 319 -11.11 -30.44 -9.60
N ARG A 320 -11.26 -30.46 -10.93
CA ARG A 320 -10.12 -30.42 -11.85
C ARG A 320 -9.26 -29.16 -11.63
N ASN A 321 -7.97 -29.38 -11.39
CA ASN A 321 -6.95 -28.40 -10.99
C ASN A 321 -7.24 -27.67 -9.67
N ARG A 322 -8.07 -28.23 -8.79
CA ARG A 322 -8.47 -27.63 -7.51
C ARG A 322 -8.20 -28.59 -6.35
N VAL A 323 -8.09 -28.00 -5.15
CA VAL A 323 -7.92 -28.75 -3.90
C VAL A 323 -9.22 -29.50 -3.62
N ALA A 324 -9.16 -30.81 -3.49
CA ALA A 324 -10.29 -31.61 -3.04
C ALA A 324 -10.30 -31.69 -1.50
N THR A 325 -9.19 -32.11 -0.92
CA THR A 325 -9.08 -32.35 0.52
C THR A 325 -7.74 -31.88 1.02
N VAL A 326 -7.71 -31.30 2.21
CA VAL A 326 -6.48 -31.05 2.97
C VAL A 326 -6.59 -31.74 4.32
N THR A 327 -5.61 -32.57 4.66
CA THR A 327 -5.57 -33.30 5.94
C THR A 327 -4.38 -32.82 6.77
N TYR A 328 -4.50 -32.86 8.09
CA TYR A 328 -3.40 -32.66 9.03
C TYR A 328 -3.24 -33.87 9.93
N GLN A 329 -1.99 -34.32 10.07
CA GLN A 329 -1.58 -35.44 10.90
C GLN A 329 -0.50 -34.96 11.86
N GLU A 330 -0.76 -35.02 13.17
CA GLU A 330 0.26 -34.72 14.18
C GLU A 330 1.42 -35.70 14.08
N VAL A 331 1.11 -36.98 13.83
CA VAL A 331 2.08 -38.03 13.54
C VAL A 331 1.71 -38.66 12.20
N TYR A 332 2.66 -38.75 11.29
CA TYR A 332 2.44 -39.28 9.94
C TYR A 332 1.91 -40.71 9.98
N ASP A 333 0.85 -40.96 9.22
CA ASP A 333 0.36 -42.30 8.90
C ASP A 333 0.30 -42.49 7.38
N THR A 334 0.59 -43.71 6.94
CA THR A 334 0.46 -44.12 5.55
C THR A 334 -0.99 -44.29 5.10
N ASP A 335 -1.90 -44.51 6.05
CA ASP A 335 -3.33 -44.54 5.79
C ASP A 335 -3.86 -43.10 5.65
N GLU A 336 -4.38 -42.78 4.46
CA GLU A 336 -4.84 -41.43 4.12
C GLU A 336 -6.16 -41.07 4.82
N GLU A 337 -6.84 -42.06 5.40
CA GLU A 337 -8.05 -41.88 6.20
C GLU A 337 -7.74 -41.59 7.68
N VAL A 338 -6.48 -41.70 8.10
CA VAL A 338 -6.04 -41.38 9.46
C VAL A 338 -5.50 -39.95 9.51
N TYR A 339 -6.20 -39.07 10.21
CA TYR A 339 -5.78 -37.68 10.42
C TYR A 339 -6.40 -37.11 11.69
N ASN A 340 -5.82 -36.02 12.21
CA ASN A 340 -6.34 -35.32 13.38
C ASN A 340 -7.49 -34.38 13.01
N HIS A 341 -7.46 -33.82 11.80
CA HIS A 341 -8.54 -33.03 11.20
C HIS A 341 -8.31 -32.84 9.70
N ALA A 342 -9.36 -32.48 8.96
CA ALA A 342 -9.31 -32.23 7.53
C ALA A 342 -10.33 -31.16 7.08
N SER A 343 -10.09 -30.60 5.89
CA SER A 343 -11.02 -29.71 5.19
C SER A 343 -11.28 -30.25 3.79
N HIS A 344 -12.55 -30.37 3.42
CA HIS A 344 -12.98 -30.92 2.14
C HIS A 344 -13.79 -29.90 1.35
N TYR A 345 -13.47 -29.74 0.07
CA TYR A 345 -14.00 -28.68 -0.78
C TYR A 345 -14.80 -29.25 -1.96
N SER A 346 -15.91 -28.62 -2.29
CA SER A 346 -16.66 -28.82 -3.53
C SER A 346 -16.86 -27.47 -4.18
N TYR A 347 -16.83 -27.40 -5.52
CA TYR A 347 -16.88 -26.12 -6.25
C TYR A 347 -18.10 -26.03 -7.16
N ASP A 348 -18.54 -24.80 -7.41
CA ASP A 348 -19.48 -24.54 -8.49
C ASP A 348 -18.77 -24.58 -9.87
N ILE A 349 -19.54 -24.34 -10.94
CA ILE A 349 -19.02 -24.34 -12.31
C ILE A 349 -18.07 -23.16 -12.61
N ALA A 350 -18.15 -22.07 -11.85
CA ALA A 350 -17.27 -20.91 -11.96
C ALA A 350 -15.95 -21.12 -11.18
N GLY A 351 -15.93 -22.10 -10.28
CA GLY A 351 -14.79 -22.43 -9.43
C GLY A 351 -14.82 -21.79 -8.05
N ASN A 352 -15.95 -21.20 -7.64
CA ASN A 352 -16.13 -20.73 -6.27
C ASN A 352 -16.34 -21.93 -5.34
N ALA A 353 -15.89 -21.83 -4.09
CA ALA A 353 -16.13 -22.87 -3.08
C ALA A 353 -17.63 -22.95 -2.80
N LYS A 354 -18.28 -24.01 -3.29
CA LYS A 354 -19.73 -24.25 -3.13
C LYS A 354 -20.05 -24.91 -1.79
N THR A 355 -19.20 -25.83 -1.35
CA THR A 355 -19.35 -26.49 -0.04
C THR A 355 -17.97 -26.68 0.57
N LEU A 356 -17.86 -26.36 1.86
CA LEU A 356 -16.73 -26.70 2.72
C LEU A 356 -17.23 -27.62 3.83
N VAL A 357 -16.54 -28.74 4.05
CA VAL A 357 -16.73 -29.59 5.23
C VAL A 357 -15.44 -29.59 6.03
N GLN A 358 -15.49 -29.11 7.28
CA GLN A 358 -14.44 -29.32 8.26
C GLN A 358 -14.70 -30.65 8.98
N ASP A 359 -13.72 -31.54 8.96
CA ASP A 359 -13.75 -32.85 9.60
C ASP A 359 -12.83 -32.85 10.83
N VAL A 360 -13.42 -33.09 12.00
CA VAL A 360 -12.74 -33.19 13.29
C VAL A 360 -13.02 -34.57 13.90
N PRO A 361 -12.23 -35.61 13.58
CA PRO A 361 -12.45 -36.98 14.06
C PRO A 361 -12.58 -37.12 15.58
N GLU A 362 -11.95 -36.25 16.37
CA GLU A 362 -12.13 -36.23 17.83
C GLU A 362 -13.61 -36.05 18.25
N LEU A 363 -14.43 -35.43 17.39
CA LEU A 363 -15.85 -35.20 17.65
C LEU A 363 -16.78 -36.33 17.15
N GLU A 364 -16.24 -37.47 16.73
CA GLU A 364 -17.01 -38.61 16.21
C GLU A 364 -17.95 -39.23 17.24
N ASP A 365 -17.46 -39.48 18.46
CA ASP A 365 -18.25 -40.07 19.56
C ASP A 365 -19.43 -39.19 19.99
N TYR A 366 -19.36 -37.90 19.65
CA TYR A 366 -20.39 -36.91 19.92
C TYR A 366 -21.31 -36.65 18.72
N VAL A 367 -21.13 -37.36 17.59
CA VAL A 367 -21.91 -37.16 16.34
C VAL A 367 -21.80 -35.70 15.86
N GLN A 368 -20.63 -35.08 16.04
CA GLN A 368 -20.34 -33.69 15.67
C GLN A 368 -19.05 -33.56 14.84
N ARG A 369 -18.55 -34.68 14.32
CA ARG A 369 -17.30 -34.78 13.54
C ARG A 369 -17.25 -33.85 12.34
N PHE A 370 -18.33 -33.79 11.56
CA PHE A 370 -18.38 -32.99 10.33
C PHE A 370 -19.11 -31.68 10.58
N LYS A 371 -18.50 -30.57 10.13
CA LYS A 371 -19.08 -29.23 10.13
C LYS A 371 -19.12 -28.66 8.72
N ARG A 372 -20.32 -28.50 8.18
CA ARG A 372 -20.61 -28.21 6.78
C ARG A 372 -21.08 -26.78 6.59
N ILE A 373 -20.54 -26.15 5.55
CA ILE A 373 -20.86 -24.79 5.12
C ILE A 373 -21.15 -24.84 3.61
N ASP A 374 -22.36 -24.50 3.20
CA ASP A 374 -22.76 -24.42 1.79
C ASP A 374 -22.98 -22.96 1.36
N TYR A 375 -22.53 -22.61 0.15
CA TYR A 375 -22.64 -21.28 -0.42
C TYR A 375 -23.57 -21.27 -1.63
N GLU A 376 -24.46 -20.29 -1.68
CA GLU A 376 -25.25 -19.97 -2.87
C GLU A 376 -24.74 -18.66 -3.46
N TYR A 377 -24.20 -18.70 -4.68
CA TYR A 377 -23.66 -17.53 -5.38
C TYR A 377 -24.65 -16.98 -6.42
N ASP A 378 -24.56 -15.68 -6.68
CA ASP A 378 -25.05 -15.11 -7.93
C ASP A 378 -24.08 -15.49 -9.07
N LEU A 379 -24.61 -16.17 -10.09
CA LEU A 379 -23.79 -16.77 -11.16
C LEU A 379 -23.08 -15.75 -12.05
N ILE A 380 -23.51 -14.48 -12.06
CA ILE A 380 -22.94 -13.44 -12.92
C ILE A 380 -21.90 -12.62 -12.17
N SER A 381 -22.27 -12.11 -10.99
CA SER A 381 -21.41 -11.25 -10.17
C SER A 381 -20.42 -12.03 -9.29
N GLY A 382 -20.68 -13.32 -9.04
CA GLY A 382 -19.91 -14.14 -8.10
C GLY A 382 -20.13 -13.76 -6.63
N LYS A 383 -21.10 -12.89 -6.32
CA LYS A 383 -21.43 -12.50 -4.95
C LYS A 383 -22.17 -13.61 -4.22
N VAL A 384 -21.93 -13.74 -2.92
CA VAL A 384 -22.61 -14.72 -2.06
C VAL A 384 -24.02 -14.22 -1.79
N ASN A 385 -25.04 -14.95 -2.21
CA ASN A 385 -26.43 -14.66 -1.86
C ASN A 385 -26.82 -15.28 -0.52
N LYS A 386 -26.34 -16.50 -0.23
CA LYS A 386 -26.58 -17.17 1.04
C LYS A 386 -25.40 -18.04 1.47
N VAL A 387 -25.29 -18.20 2.79
CA VAL A 387 -24.42 -19.18 3.43
C VAL A 387 -25.29 -20.03 4.34
N HIS A 388 -25.27 -21.34 4.16
CA HIS A 388 -25.92 -22.30 5.04
C HIS A 388 -24.86 -22.97 5.90
N TYR A 389 -24.94 -22.75 7.20
CA TYR A 389 -24.19 -23.45 8.22
C TYR A 389 -25.00 -24.63 8.72
N GLU A 390 -24.42 -25.84 8.74
CA GLU A 390 -25.01 -27.05 9.31
C GLU A 390 -26.46 -27.29 8.88
N LYS A 391 -26.67 -27.29 7.56
CA LYS A 391 -28.01 -27.41 6.95
C LYS A 391 -28.73 -28.68 7.44
N ASP A 392 -29.99 -28.52 7.82
CA ASP A 392 -30.88 -29.56 8.35
C ASP A 392 -30.43 -30.18 9.71
N SER A 393 -29.41 -29.61 10.37
CA SER A 393 -28.97 -29.96 11.72
C SER A 393 -29.65 -29.10 12.81
N VAL A 394 -29.48 -29.48 14.09
CA VAL A 394 -30.05 -28.74 15.25
C VAL A 394 -29.43 -27.35 15.46
N ASP A 395 -28.21 -27.19 14.98
CA ASP A 395 -27.37 -26.01 14.99
C ASP A 395 -27.29 -25.35 13.61
N GLN A 396 -28.30 -25.57 12.76
CA GLN A 396 -28.43 -24.87 11.49
C GLN A 396 -28.48 -23.36 11.69
N PHE A 397 -27.73 -22.63 10.88
CA PHE A 397 -27.82 -21.18 10.79
C PHE A 397 -27.58 -20.70 9.36
N ILE A 398 -28.32 -19.68 8.92
CA ILE A 398 -28.31 -19.25 7.53
C ILE A 398 -28.09 -17.75 7.48
N HIS A 399 -27.08 -17.31 6.72
CA HIS A 399 -26.91 -15.91 6.34
C HIS A 399 -27.48 -15.67 4.95
N GLN A 400 -28.12 -14.53 4.74
CA GLN A 400 -28.59 -14.08 3.44
C GLN A 400 -28.21 -12.62 3.20
N TYR A 401 -27.76 -12.34 1.99
CA TYR A 401 -27.29 -11.02 1.56
C TYR A 401 -28.11 -10.49 0.39
N ALA A 402 -28.31 -9.18 0.36
CA ALA A 402 -28.87 -8.47 -0.78
C ALA A 402 -27.94 -7.36 -1.23
N TYR A 403 -27.88 -7.12 -2.54
CA TYR A 403 -26.99 -6.15 -3.16
C TYR A 403 -27.78 -5.12 -3.97
N ASP A 404 -27.23 -3.91 -4.12
CA ASP A 404 -27.74 -2.91 -5.07
C ASP A 404 -27.28 -3.19 -6.50
N GLU A 405 -27.72 -2.34 -7.44
CA GLU A 405 -27.37 -2.42 -8.87
C GLU A 405 -25.86 -2.27 -9.14
N GLU A 406 -25.10 -1.76 -8.16
CA GLU A 406 -23.64 -1.57 -8.21
C GLU A 406 -22.89 -2.71 -7.48
N ASN A 407 -23.59 -3.79 -7.11
CA ASN A 407 -23.09 -4.95 -6.37
C ASN A 407 -22.53 -4.63 -4.97
N ARG A 408 -23.02 -3.57 -4.32
CA ARG A 408 -22.72 -3.24 -2.92
C ARG A 408 -23.75 -3.86 -1.99
N LEU A 409 -23.32 -4.34 -0.83
CA LEU A 409 -24.18 -4.99 0.15
C LEU A 409 -25.17 -3.97 0.72
N ILE A 410 -26.47 -4.19 0.57
CA ILE A 410 -27.51 -3.30 1.13
C ILE A 410 -28.23 -3.90 2.34
N GLN A 411 -28.17 -5.21 2.52
CA GLN A 411 -28.86 -5.89 3.63
C GLN A 411 -28.21 -7.23 3.96
N ALA A 412 -28.08 -7.51 5.26
CA ALA A 412 -27.68 -8.80 5.81
C ALA A 412 -28.78 -9.34 6.74
N LYS A 413 -29.14 -10.61 6.56
CA LYS A 413 -30.16 -11.31 7.36
C LYS A 413 -29.65 -12.64 7.86
N THR A 414 -30.22 -13.10 8.96
CA THR A 414 -30.00 -14.45 9.46
C THR A 414 -31.28 -15.19 9.80
N SER A 415 -31.20 -16.52 9.79
CA SER A 415 -32.30 -17.42 10.13
C SER A 415 -31.76 -18.75 10.65
N ALA A 416 -32.43 -19.34 11.64
CA ALA A 416 -32.15 -20.70 12.09
C ALA A 416 -32.93 -21.77 11.29
N ASP A 417 -34.04 -21.40 10.64
CA ASP A 417 -34.99 -22.33 10.01
C ASP A 417 -35.21 -22.09 8.50
N GLY A 418 -34.70 -20.98 7.96
CA GLY A 418 -34.93 -20.53 6.58
C GLY A 418 -36.34 -19.98 6.32
N LEU A 419 -37.19 -19.90 7.33
CA LEU A 419 -38.59 -19.46 7.27
C LEU A 419 -38.79 -18.11 7.97
N LEU A 420 -38.29 -17.99 9.20
CA LEU A 420 -38.25 -16.77 9.99
C LEU A 420 -36.88 -16.11 9.82
N TRP A 421 -36.89 -14.89 9.29
CA TRP A 421 -35.68 -14.14 8.98
C TRP A 421 -35.61 -12.89 9.85
N ASP A 422 -34.50 -12.71 10.52
CA ASP A 422 -34.13 -11.48 11.19
C ASP A 422 -33.26 -10.63 10.25
N ILE A 423 -33.53 -9.34 10.16
CA ILE A 423 -32.59 -8.39 9.56
C ILE A 423 -31.51 -8.09 10.61
N ASP A 424 -30.24 -8.32 10.30
CA ASP A 424 -29.14 -7.99 11.22
C ASP A 424 -28.53 -6.62 10.92
N ALA A 425 -28.46 -6.25 9.64
CA ALA A 425 -28.01 -4.94 9.23
C ALA A 425 -28.62 -4.49 7.90
N ASP A 426 -28.98 -3.22 7.81
CA ASP A 426 -29.25 -2.50 6.56
C ASP A 426 -28.15 -1.47 6.30
N TYR A 427 -27.74 -1.33 5.04
CA TYR A 427 -26.63 -0.46 4.64
C TYR A 427 -27.09 0.62 3.67
N GLN A 428 -26.58 1.82 3.88
CA GLN A 428 -26.83 2.97 2.99
C GLN A 428 -25.48 3.59 2.61
N TYR A 429 -25.34 3.95 1.34
CA TYR A 429 -24.12 4.52 0.79
C TYR A 429 -24.34 5.96 0.32
N TYR A 430 -23.28 6.75 0.35
CA TYR A 430 -23.29 8.00 -0.37
C TYR A 430 -23.31 7.74 -1.88
N ALA A 431 -23.88 8.66 -2.64
CA ALA A 431 -23.94 8.58 -4.11
C ALA A 431 -22.55 8.49 -4.78
N HIS A 432 -21.48 8.89 -4.07
CA HIS A 432 -20.10 8.80 -4.55
C HIS A 432 -19.36 7.53 -4.08
N GLY A 433 -20.03 6.59 -3.40
CA GLY A 433 -19.50 5.26 -3.10
C GLY A 433 -19.44 4.86 -1.62
N PRO A 434 -18.80 5.64 -0.72
CA PRO A 434 -18.55 5.25 0.66
C PRO A 434 -19.80 4.94 1.48
N LEU A 435 -19.64 4.06 2.47
CA LEU A 435 -20.70 3.69 3.41
C LEU A 435 -21.14 4.92 4.20
N ALA A 436 -22.42 5.29 4.11
CA ALA A 436 -22.96 6.44 4.83
C ALA A 436 -23.58 6.03 6.17
N ARG A 437 -24.25 4.88 6.23
CA ARG A 437 -24.99 4.45 7.41
C ARG A 437 -25.18 2.94 7.48
N ILE A 438 -25.17 2.40 8.70
CA ILE A 438 -25.64 1.06 9.04
C ILE A 438 -26.83 1.19 10.02
N GLU A 439 -27.89 0.41 9.83
CA GLU A 439 -28.96 0.24 10.81
C GLU A 439 -28.93 -1.19 11.36
N LEU A 440 -28.72 -1.35 12.67
CA LEU A 440 -28.51 -2.66 13.29
C LEU A 440 -29.80 -3.27 13.83
N GLY A 441 -29.98 -4.56 13.55
CA GLY A 441 -31.04 -5.44 14.05
C GLY A 441 -32.43 -5.17 13.46
N GLU A 442 -33.29 -6.19 13.49
CA GLU A 442 -34.63 -6.17 12.88
C GLU A 442 -35.50 -5.03 13.46
N ARG A 443 -35.25 -4.69 14.72
CA ARG A 443 -35.92 -3.62 15.45
C ARG A 443 -35.23 -2.25 15.30
N GLN A 444 -34.21 -2.13 14.45
CA GLN A 444 -33.39 -0.93 14.26
C GLN A 444 -32.90 -0.41 15.62
N VAL A 445 -32.19 -1.26 16.38
CA VAL A 445 -31.80 -0.96 17.76
C VAL A 445 -30.82 0.19 17.85
N GLN A 446 -30.00 0.41 16.83
CA GLN A 446 -29.08 1.54 16.72
C GLN A 446 -28.70 1.84 15.27
N GLY A 447 -28.53 3.13 14.95
CA GLY A 447 -27.87 3.57 13.73
C GLY A 447 -26.37 3.83 13.94
N ILE A 448 -25.60 3.67 12.87
CA ILE A 448 -24.19 4.04 12.81
C ILE A 448 -23.99 4.89 11.57
N ASP A 449 -23.75 6.19 11.74
CA ASP A 449 -23.53 7.15 10.67
C ASP A 449 -22.04 7.41 10.47
N TYR A 450 -21.60 7.47 9.23
CA TYR A 450 -20.21 7.72 8.85
C TYR A 450 -20.08 9.03 8.10
N ALA A 451 -19.08 9.83 8.47
CA ALA A 451 -18.69 11.02 7.72
C ALA A 451 -17.23 10.91 7.26
N TYR A 452 -16.94 11.44 6.09
CA TYR A 452 -15.60 11.43 5.48
C TYR A 452 -15.15 12.83 5.08
N THR A 453 -13.83 13.04 5.03
CA THR A 453 -13.23 14.20 4.39
C THR A 453 -13.34 14.10 2.87
N LEU A 454 -13.05 15.18 2.14
CA LEU A 454 -13.03 15.17 0.67
C LEU A 454 -12.00 14.20 0.07
N GLN A 455 -10.95 13.88 0.82
CA GLN A 455 -9.92 12.90 0.45
C GLN A 455 -10.37 11.46 0.67
N GLY A 456 -11.54 11.24 1.30
CA GLY A 456 -12.05 9.91 1.65
C GLY A 456 -11.60 9.40 3.02
N TRP A 457 -10.92 10.21 3.84
CA TRP A 457 -10.54 9.80 5.20
C TRP A 457 -11.74 9.82 6.13
N LEU A 458 -11.83 8.84 7.02
CA LEU A 458 -12.90 8.80 8.02
C LEU A 458 -12.79 10.01 8.96
N LYS A 459 -13.88 10.75 9.10
CA LYS A 459 -13.96 11.97 9.92
C LYS A 459 -14.76 11.77 11.19
N GLY A 460 -15.80 10.94 11.16
CA GLY A 460 -16.58 10.63 12.36
C GLY A 460 -17.45 9.41 12.19
N ILE A 461 -17.76 8.79 13.33
CA ILE A 461 -18.79 7.77 13.48
C ILE A 461 -19.78 8.32 14.51
N ASN A 462 -21.04 8.54 14.11
CA ASN A 462 -22.06 9.24 14.89
C ASN A 462 -21.64 10.66 15.34
N GLY A 463 -22.49 11.31 16.13
CA GLY A 463 -22.16 12.58 16.81
C GLY A 463 -21.29 12.35 18.05
N LEU A 464 -20.41 13.30 18.37
CA LEU A 464 -19.49 13.14 19.49
C LEU A 464 -20.21 12.97 20.83
N ASP A 465 -21.27 13.70 21.18
CA ASP A 465 -21.77 13.77 22.57
C ASP A 465 -23.12 13.09 22.86
N LEU A 466 -23.53 12.15 21.99
CA LEU A 466 -24.82 11.44 22.01
C LEU A 466 -26.07 12.34 22.02
N ASN A 467 -25.90 13.65 21.81
CA ASN A 467 -27.01 14.58 21.74
C ASN A 467 -27.68 14.51 20.36
N LEU A 468 -28.99 14.31 20.37
CA LEU A 468 -29.85 14.23 19.19
C LEU A 468 -29.80 15.46 18.24
N TYR A 469 -29.31 16.61 18.70
CA TYR A 469 -29.13 17.78 17.82
C TYR A 469 -27.86 17.66 16.96
N TRP A 470 -26.83 16.99 17.49
CA TRP A 470 -25.52 16.81 16.86
C TRP A 470 -25.29 15.39 16.32
N ASP A 471 -26.36 14.59 16.31
CA ASP A 471 -26.42 13.30 15.67
C ASP A 471 -26.71 13.50 14.17
N MET A 472 -25.91 12.84 13.33
CA MET A 472 -26.03 12.89 11.87
C MET A 472 -27.35 12.28 11.39
N GLY A 473 -27.76 11.14 11.96
CA GLY A 473 -28.99 10.42 11.63
C GLY A 473 -30.23 10.96 12.33
N ARG A 474 -30.06 11.70 13.45
CA ARG A 474 -31.17 12.18 14.32
C ARG A 474 -32.07 11.04 14.79
N ASP A 475 -31.43 9.99 15.27
CA ASP A 475 -32.04 8.77 15.76
C ASP A 475 -32.80 9.03 17.06
N GLY A 476 -33.99 8.44 17.17
CA GLY A 476 -34.85 8.63 18.34
C GLY A 476 -35.26 10.10 18.61
N ASN A 477 -35.18 10.97 17.60
CA ASN A 477 -35.67 12.34 17.69
C ASN A 477 -37.19 12.36 17.48
N THR A 478 -37.94 12.81 18.49
CA THR A 478 -39.41 12.77 18.54
C THR A 478 -40.11 13.81 17.65
N GLY A 479 -39.35 14.74 17.05
CA GLY A 479 -39.85 15.66 16.02
C GLY A 479 -40.16 14.96 14.69
N ALA A 480 -40.34 15.75 13.61
CA ALA A 480 -40.52 15.23 12.25
C ALA A 480 -39.20 14.69 11.66
N SER A 481 -38.59 13.69 12.32
CA SER A 481 -37.43 12.95 11.84
C SER A 481 -37.86 11.65 11.15
N ALA A 482 -37.20 11.29 10.04
CA ALA A 482 -37.37 9.99 9.39
C ALA A 482 -36.93 8.84 10.32
N ASN A 483 -35.94 9.10 11.18
CA ASN A 483 -35.28 8.09 12.03
C ASN A 483 -35.79 8.08 13.48
N LYS A 484 -36.95 8.69 13.75
CA LYS A 484 -37.56 8.75 15.09
C LYS A 484 -37.78 7.39 15.76
N LYS A 485 -37.87 6.34 14.95
CA LYS A 485 -38.07 4.97 15.43
C LYS A 485 -36.77 4.27 15.74
N ILE A 486 -35.62 4.71 15.24
CA ILE A 486 -34.31 4.09 15.49
C ILE A 486 -33.88 4.41 16.92
N GLY A 487 -33.21 3.47 17.58
CA GLY A 487 -32.71 3.70 18.94
C GLY A 487 -31.60 4.75 18.94
N ARG A 488 -31.55 5.60 19.97
CA ARG A 488 -30.50 6.62 20.10
C ARG A 488 -29.13 5.98 20.28
N ASP A 489 -28.12 6.69 19.77
CA ASP A 489 -26.73 6.30 19.87
C ASP A 489 -26.27 6.04 21.31
N VAL A 490 -25.46 4.99 21.47
CA VAL A 490 -24.75 4.70 22.72
C VAL A 490 -23.25 4.98 22.63
N TYR A 491 -22.75 5.31 21.43
CA TYR A 491 -21.36 5.71 21.22
C TYR A 491 -21.21 6.71 20.06
N GLY A 492 -20.10 7.43 20.07
CA GLY A 492 -19.70 8.32 18.97
C GLY A 492 -18.21 8.61 18.98
N MET A 493 -17.69 8.97 17.82
CA MET A 493 -16.27 9.23 17.57
C MET A 493 -16.10 10.34 16.54
N VAL A 494 -15.16 11.26 16.79
CA VAL A 494 -14.76 12.28 15.81
C VAL A 494 -13.23 12.31 15.71
N ILE A 495 -12.70 12.29 14.49
CA ILE A 495 -11.28 12.25 14.19
C ILE A 495 -10.82 13.61 13.65
N GLY A 496 -9.66 14.09 14.07
CA GLY A 496 -9.01 15.28 13.51
C GLY A 496 -7.66 14.94 12.88
N TYR A 497 -7.38 15.54 11.71
CA TYR A 497 -6.09 15.46 11.00
C TYR A 497 -5.40 16.82 11.00
N PHE A 498 -6.07 17.84 10.47
CA PHE A 498 -5.60 19.21 10.46
C PHE A 498 -6.76 20.18 10.72
N GLU A 499 -6.44 21.43 11.05
CA GLU A 499 -7.45 22.45 11.25
C GLU A 499 -8.25 22.67 9.96
N ASP A 500 -9.58 22.67 10.06
CA ASP A 500 -10.49 22.80 8.92
C ASP A 500 -10.40 21.67 7.86
N ASP A 501 -10.11 20.45 8.31
CA ASP A 501 -10.10 19.23 7.49
C ASP A 501 -11.48 18.72 7.05
N TYR A 502 -12.58 19.35 7.50
CA TYR A 502 -13.94 18.97 7.13
C TYR A 502 -14.88 20.17 6.89
N TYR A 503 -15.63 20.08 5.80
CA TYR A 503 -16.76 20.96 5.48
C TYR A 503 -17.94 20.14 4.94
N PRO A 504 -19.16 20.31 5.47
CA PRO A 504 -20.31 19.57 4.97
C PRO A 504 -20.77 20.10 3.60
N ALA A 505 -21.33 19.21 2.79
CA ALA A 505 -21.92 19.60 1.51
C ALA A 505 -23.15 20.50 1.72
N GLY A 506 -23.15 21.69 1.13
CA GLY A 506 -24.32 22.58 1.12
C GLY A 506 -24.49 23.52 2.32
N GLY A 507 -23.47 23.71 3.18
CA GLY A 507 -23.52 24.71 4.24
C GLY A 507 -22.30 24.75 5.17
N ASN A 508 -22.36 25.60 6.20
CA ASN A 508 -21.27 25.78 7.19
C ASN A 508 -21.54 25.09 8.54
N SER A 509 -22.71 24.45 8.73
CA SER A 509 -23.08 23.84 10.02
C SER A 509 -22.51 22.44 10.14
N ARG A 510 -21.42 22.31 10.89
CA ARG A 510 -20.83 21.03 11.27
C ARG A 510 -21.71 20.36 12.31
N ASN A 511 -22.61 19.50 11.84
CA ASN A 511 -23.65 18.92 12.70
C ASN A 511 -23.16 17.77 13.58
N PHE A 512 -21.92 17.27 13.44
CA PHE A 512 -21.38 16.19 14.29
C PHE A 512 -19.96 16.48 14.81
N GLU A 513 -19.19 17.33 14.13
CA GLU A 513 -17.86 17.72 14.59
C GLU A 513 -17.95 18.90 15.58
N PRO A 514 -17.38 18.79 16.80
CA PRO A 514 -17.37 19.90 17.75
C PRO A 514 -16.42 21.00 17.31
N SER A 515 -16.63 22.22 17.81
CA SER A 515 -15.72 23.32 17.51
C SER A 515 -14.46 23.26 18.40
N TYR A 516 -13.29 23.33 17.75
CA TYR A 516 -11.95 23.18 18.34
C TYR A 516 -11.25 24.53 18.64
N SER A 517 -11.78 25.66 18.18
CA SER A 517 -11.02 26.92 18.06
C SER A 517 -11.46 28.01 19.05
N PRO A 518 -10.50 28.66 19.76
CA PRO A 518 -9.25 28.10 20.29
C PRO A 518 -9.51 27.32 21.58
N SER A 519 -8.93 26.12 21.73
CA SER A 519 -9.09 25.29 22.94
C SER A 519 -7.75 24.75 23.45
N SER A 520 -7.72 24.33 24.72
CA SER A 520 -6.54 23.67 25.31
C SER A 520 -6.24 22.32 24.66
N PHE A 521 -7.27 21.66 24.10
CA PHE A 521 -7.16 20.40 23.37
C PHE A 521 -6.59 20.60 21.96
N SER A 522 -7.08 21.60 21.22
CA SER A 522 -6.55 21.90 19.88
C SER A 522 -5.11 22.42 19.92
N SER A 523 -4.73 23.13 20.98
CA SER A 523 -3.36 23.58 21.20
C SER A 523 -2.37 22.42 21.45
N ALA A 524 -2.84 21.29 21.97
CA ALA A 524 -2.01 20.12 22.28
C ALA A 524 -1.92 19.10 21.14
N SER A 525 -2.71 19.28 20.08
CA SER A 525 -2.69 18.45 18.88
C SER A 525 -2.40 19.36 17.69
N PRO A 526 -1.17 19.55 17.18
CA PRO A 526 -0.95 20.40 16.00
C PRO A 526 -1.52 19.76 14.72
N SER A 527 -1.75 20.56 13.67
CA SER A 527 -2.21 20.07 12.36
C SER A 527 -1.19 19.11 11.72
N LEU A 528 -1.69 17.97 11.22
CA LEU A 528 -0.91 16.95 10.52
C LEU A 528 -1.54 16.72 9.13
N TYR A 529 -0.79 17.03 8.08
CA TYR A 529 -1.27 16.96 6.69
C TYR A 529 -0.87 15.65 5.97
N ASN A 530 -0.14 14.78 6.66
CA ASN A 530 0.42 13.54 6.12
C ASN A 530 -0.48 12.31 6.34
N GLY A 531 -1.74 12.51 6.74
CA GLY A 531 -2.68 11.43 7.08
C GLY A 531 -2.60 10.98 8.55
N ASN A 532 -1.64 11.50 9.33
CA ASN A 532 -1.59 11.21 10.76
C ASN A 532 -2.79 11.79 11.49
N ILE A 533 -3.36 11.01 12.40
CA ILE A 533 -4.45 11.47 13.26
C ILE A 533 -3.85 12.32 14.39
N ARG A 534 -4.18 13.62 14.44
CA ARG A 534 -3.71 14.53 15.50
C ARG A 534 -4.53 14.40 16.77
N ASN A 535 -5.81 14.07 16.67
CA ASN A 535 -6.69 13.86 17.81
C ASN A 535 -7.91 13.00 17.47
N ILE A 536 -8.49 12.38 18.49
CA ILE A 536 -9.78 11.70 18.41
C ILE A 536 -10.60 12.06 19.66
N GLY A 537 -11.87 12.41 19.47
CA GLY A 537 -12.86 12.45 20.54
C GLY A 537 -13.68 11.17 20.55
N TYR A 538 -13.88 10.57 21.72
CA TYR A 538 -14.78 9.43 21.94
C TYR A 538 -15.85 9.78 22.96
N THR A 539 -17.03 9.21 22.75
CA THR A 539 -18.06 9.09 23.79
C THR A 539 -18.59 7.68 23.80
N ILE A 540 -18.65 7.08 24.99
CA ILE A 540 -19.14 5.73 25.21
C ILE A 540 -20.08 5.77 26.41
N LYS A 541 -21.37 5.49 26.17
CA LYS A 541 -22.39 5.50 27.21
C LYS A 541 -22.01 4.54 28.34
N GLY A 542 -22.20 5.00 29.58
CA GLY A 542 -21.88 4.23 30.78
C GLY A 542 -20.45 4.43 31.31
N LEU A 543 -19.54 5.04 30.55
CA LEU A 543 -18.20 5.37 31.02
C LEU A 543 -18.13 6.76 31.65
N THR A 544 -17.16 6.97 32.55
CA THR A 544 -16.89 8.27 33.18
C THR A 544 -15.40 8.65 33.02
N PRO A 545 -15.07 9.85 32.52
CA PRO A 545 -15.96 10.81 31.85
C PRO A 545 -16.67 10.20 30.64
N LEU A 546 -17.88 10.69 30.35
CA LEU A 546 -18.70 10.22 29.23
C LEU A 546 -18.00 10.48 27.89
N THR A 547 -17.50 11.71 27.71
CA THR A 547 -16.75 12.15 26.54
C THR A 547 -15.30 12.44 26.91
N ILE A 548 -14.36 11.94 26.12
CA ILE A 548 -12.92 12.17 26.30
C ILE A 548 -12.27 12.44 24.94
N GLY A 549 -11.31 13.36 24.91
CA GLY A 549 -10.52 13.69 23.73
C GLY A 549 -9.06 13.28 23.93
N TYR A 550 -8.48 12.58 22.97
CA TYR A 550 -7.08 12.17 22.96
C TYR A 550 -6.32 12.98 21.93
N ALA A 551 -5.26 13.67 22.36
CA ALA A 551 -4.34 14.40 21.50
C ALA A 551 -3.07 13.57 21.32
N TYR A 552 -2.63 13.38 20.07
CA TYR A 552 -1.51 12.51 19.71
C TYR A 552 -0.31 13.32 19.23
N LYS A 553 0.89 12.86 19.57
CA LYS A 553 2.14 13.34 18.97
C LYS A 553 2.96 12.19 18.43
N TYR A 554 3.73 12.51 17.40
CA TYR A 554 4.58 11.55 16.70
C TYR A 554 5.99 12.09 16.56
N ASP A 555 6.96 11.19 16.42
CA ASP A 555 8.30 11.58 15.99
C ASP A 555 8.38 11.74 14.45
N GLN A 556 9.58 12.04 13.93
CA GLN A 556 9.80 12.26 12.50
C GLN A 556 9.59 11.01 11.63
N LEU A 557 9.55 9.83 12.24
CA LEU A 557 9.25 8.56 11.56
C LEU A 557 7.77 8.18 11.72
N ASN A 558 6.94 9.12 12.20
CA ASN A 558 5.52 8.96 12.48
C ASN A 558 5.21 7.99 13.62
N ARG A 559 6.17 7.61 14.46
CA ARG A 559 5.92 6.71 15.60
C ARG A 559 5.26 7.48 16.73
N LEU A 560 4.27 6.88 17.40
CA LEU A 560 3.52 7.51 18.49
C LEU A 560 4.45 7.81 19.68
N THR A 561 4.53 9.06 20.13
CA THR A 561 5.41 9.44 21.27
C THR A 561 4.64 9.95 22.48
N GLU A 562 3.44 10.47 22.29
CA GLU A 562 2.60 10.97 23.38
C GLU A 562 1.11 10.78 23.06
N VAL A 563 0.35 10.32 24.05
CA VAL A 563 -1.11 10.39 24.08
C VAL A 563 -1.52 11.23 25.27
N LYS A 564 -2.25 12.34 25.02
CA LYS A 564 -2.70 13.25 26.07
C LYS A 564 -4.23 13.37 26.10
N PRO A 565 -4.89 12.86 27.16
CA PRO A 565 -6.34 12.91 27.33
C PRO A 565 -6.88 14.26 27.82
N TYR A 566 -8.14 14.56 27.47
CA TYR A 566 -8.88 15.78 27.80
C TYR A 566 -10.36 15.43 28.09
N ASP A 567 -10.84 15.78 29.27
CA ASP A 567 -12.25 15.64 29.71
C ASP A 567 -13.02 16.98 29.68
N THR A 568 -12.45 17.99 29.02
CA THR A 568 -12.95 19.37 29.04
C THR A 568 -13.98 19.67 27.95
N PHE A 569 -14.68 18.63 27.47
CA PHE A 569 -15.75 18.78 26.48
C PHE A 569 -17.00 19.39 27.13
N ASN A 570 -17.59 20.40 26.48
CA ASN A 570 -18.82 21.03 26.92
C ASN A 570 -19.98 20.71 25.97
N SER A 571 -20.83 19.78 26.39
CA SER A 571 -22.03 19.37 25.64
C SER A 571 -23.09 20.47 25.48
N SER A 572 -23.09 21.50 26.32
CA SER A 572 -24.12 22.55 26.25
C SER A 572 -23.94 23.48 25.05
N ASN A 573 -22.71 23.67 24.59
CA ASN A 573 -22.38 24.49 23.42
C ASN A 573 -21.60 23.72 22.34
N TYR A 574 -21.41 22.41 22.53
CA TYR A 574 -20.75 21.48 21.61
C TYR A 574 -19.31 21.88 21.25
N LYS A 575 -18.53 22.23 22.28
CA LYS A 575 -17.18 22.80 22.15
C LYS A 575 -16.20 22.25 23.17
N TRP A 576 -14.94 22.19 22.77
CA TRP A 576 -13.82 21.97 23.67
C TRP A 576 -13.48 23.25 24.45
N SER A 577 -13.22 23.13 25.76
CA SER A 577 -12.94 24.29 26.61
C SER A 577 -11.64 25.02 26.25
N THR A 578 -11.70 26.35 26.31
CA THR A 578 -10.54 27.25 26.17
C THR A 578 -9.60 27.19 27.38
N SER A 579 -10.08 26.71 28.53
CA SER A 579 -9.32 26.52 29.78
C SER A 579 -9.22 25.04 30.17
N GLY A 580 -8.09 24.66 30.77
CA GLY A 580 -7.78 23.28 31.19
C GLY A 580 -6.40 22.83 30.72
N SER A 581 -5.77 21.89 31.43
CA SER A 581 -4.40 21.42 31.14
C SER A 581 -4.33 20.01 30.55
N GLY A 582 -5.48 19.40 30.23
CA GLY A 582 -5.61 17.97 29.97
C GLY A 582 -5.57 17.14 31.26
N MET A 583 -5.98 15.89 31.17
CA MET A 583 -5.95 14.93 32.26
C MET A 583 -4.53 14.38 32.46
N THR A 584 -4.18 14.06 33.69
CA THR A 584 -2.95 13.31 34.02
C THR A 584 -3.17 11.80 33.97
N SER A 585 -4.36 11.33 34.33
CA SER A 585 -4.80 9.94 34.16
C SER A 585 -4.87 9.56 32.68
N TYR A 586 -4.64 8.29 32.37
CA TYR A 586 -4.66 7.73 31.01
C TYR A 586 -3.63 8.29 30.01
N LYS A 587 -2.73 9.18 30.45
CA LYS A 587 -1.64 9.71 29.63
C LYS A 587 -0.61 8.61 29.28
N GLU A 588 -0.07 8.70 28.07
CA GLU A 588 1.00 7.81 27.59
C GLU A 588 2.18 8.63 27.06
N GLU A 589 3.42 8.20 27.37
CA GLU A 589 4.65 8.71 26.72
C GLU A 589 5.58 7.54 26.38
N LEU A 590 6.04 7.49 25.14
CA LEU A 590 6.87 6.40 24.60
C LEU A 590 8.16 6.94 23.98
N SER A 591 9.23 6.15 24.09
CA SER A 591 10.47 6.39 23.35
C SER A 591 10.99 5.11 22.72
N TYR A 592 11.78 5.24 21.65
CA TYR A 592 12.20 4.10 20.82
C TYR A 592 13.69 4.14 20.51
N ASP A 593 14.27 2.97 20.27
CA ASP A 593 15.55 2.86 19.58
C ASP A 593 15.38 3.08 18.06
N ALA A 594 16.49 2.99 17.32
CA ALA A 594 16.47 3.22 15.89
C ALA A 594 15.74 2.14 15.06
N ASN A 595 15.63 0.90 15.59
CA ASN A 595 14.87 -0.18 14.97
C ASN A 595 13.39 -0.16 15.38
N GLY A 596 12.97 0.77 16.23
CA GLY A 596 11.61 0.87 16.72
C GLY A 596 11.30 0.03 17.95
N ASN A 597 12.31 -0.53 18.64
CA ASN A 597 12.07 -1.15 19.94
C ASN A 597 11.72 -0.08 20.97
N ILE A 598 10.66 -0.27 21.77
CA ILE A 598 10.31 0.62 22.89
C ILE A 598 11.46 0.62 23.90
N LEU A 599 11.92 1.79 24.34
CA LEU A 599 12.93 1.97 25.37
C LEU A 599 12.30 2.33 26.71
N THR A 600 11.36 3.27 26.70
CA THR A 600 10.60 3.69 27.89
C THR A 600 9.13 3.82 27.56
N TYR A 601 8.28 3.48 28.52
CA TYR A 601 6.84 3.67 28.40
C TYR A 601 6.25 4.12 29.74
N LEU A 602 5.85 5.39 29.81
CA LEU A 602 5.07 5.94 30.91
C LEU A 602 3.59 5.78 30.56
N ARG A 603 2.88 4.89 31.26
CA ARG A 603 1.43 4.71 31.12
C ARG A 603 0.76 5.10 32.43
N LYS A 604 -0.15 6.06 32.38
CA LYS A 604 -0.89 6.54 33.57
C LYS A 604 -2.22 5.84 33.70
N GLY A 605 -2.59 5.49 34.92
CA GLY A 605 -3.85 4.81 35.24
C GLY A 605 -5.05 5.73 35.36
N ALA A 606 -6.08 5.25 36.06
CA ALA A 606 -7.31 5.95 36.34
C ALA A 606 -7.13 7.19 37.25
N PRO A 607 -8.10 8.12 37.28
CA PRO A 607 -8.09 9.26 38.21
C PRO A 607 -8.01 8.84 39.69
N SER A 608 -8.54 7.66 40.03
CA SER A 608 -8.51 7.07 41.37
C SER A 608 -7.09 6.67 41.80
N GLN A 609 -6.26 6.25 40.85
CA GLN A 609 -4.86 5.86 41.03
C GLN A 609 -4.04 6.20 39.76
N VAL A 610 -3.50 7.42 39.69
CA VAL A 610 -2.88 7.92 38.44
C VAL A 610 -1.57 7.19 38.10
N ASN A 611 -0.81 6.74 39.09
CA ASN A 611 0.47 6.08 38.82
C ASN A 611 0.24 4.60 38.56
N MET A 612 0.44 4.18 37.31
CA MET A 612 0.37 2.79 36.89
C MET A 612 1.76 2.30 36.50
N ASP A 613 2.30 2.77 35.38
CA ASP A 613 3.60 2.33 34.89
C ASP A 613 4.58 3.47 34.67
N ASN A 614 5.86 3.18 34.89
CA ASN A 614 7.01 3.93 34.42
C ASN A 614 8.08 2.91 33.97
N MET A 615 7.81 2.27 32.84
CA MET A 615 8.53 1.10 32.35
C MET A 615 9.80 1.48 31.59
N THR A 616 10.86 0.70 31.81
CA THR A 616 12.10 0.68 31.02
C THR A 616 12.31 -0.72 30.44
N TYR A 617 12.42 -0.79 29.11
CA TYR A 617 12.55 -2.03 28.36
C TYR A 617 14.02 -2.33 28.11
N ASN A 618 14.47 -3.52 28.53
CA ASN A 618 15.86 -3.94 28.40
C ASN A 618 15.98 -5.13 27.46
N TYR A 619 16.91 -5.08 26.50
CA TYR A 619 17.01 -6.05 25.40
C TYR A 619 18.28 -6.91 25.47
N VAL A 620 18.25 -8.09 24.86
CA VAL A 620 19.45 -8.93 24.69
C VAL A 620 20.38 -8.21 23.72
N SER A 621 21.63 -8.00 24.13
CA SER A 621 22.63 -7.25 23.35
C SER A 621 22.76 -7.81 21.93
N GLY A 622 22.67 -6.93 20.92
CA GLY A 622 22.77 -7.29 19.50
C GLY A 622 21.52 -7.92 18.89
N THR A 623 20.38 -7.89 19.58
CA THR A 623 19.10 -8.44 19.09
C THR A 623 17.94 -7.49 19.40
N ASN A 624 16.71 -7.84 19.00
CA ASN A 624 15.48 -7.16 19.36
C ASN A 624 14.66 -7.92 20.42
N LYS A 625 15.23 -8.99 21.00
CA LYS A 625 14.59 -9.84 22.02
C LYS A 625 14.62 -9.15 23.39
N LEU A 626 13.46 -9.06 24.04
CA LEU A 626 13.32 -8.45 25.37
C LEU A 626 14.00 -9.33 26.43
N VAL A 627 14.68 -8.76 27.41
CA VAL A 627 15.23 -9.49 28.58
C VAL A 627 14.29 -9.35 29.77
N GLN A 628 13.86 -8.12 30.02
CA GLN A 628 13.02 -7.73 31.15
C GLN A 628 12.38 -6.36 30.88
N VAL A 629 11.32 -6.08 31.61
CA VAL A 629 10.81 -4.74 31.85
C VAL A 629 11.05 -4.37 33.31
N GLU A 630 11.66 -3.22 33.54
CA GLU A 630 11.76 -2.62 34.87
C GLU A 630 10.65 -1.60 35.02
N ASP A 631 9.94 -1.61 36.13
CA ASP A 631 8.89 -0.62 36.41
C ASP A 631 9.20 0.08 37.74
N ALA A 632 9.24 1.41 37.68
CA ALA A 632 9.54 2.25 38.84
C ALA A 632 8.31 2.57 39.69
N VAL A 633 7.12 2.08 39.32
CA VAL A 633 5.89 2.23 40.08
C VAL A 633 5.68 1.01 41.00
N SER A 634 4.85 1.17 42.04
CA SER A 634 4.58 0.12 43.00
C SER A 634 3.56 -0.87 42.46
N ALA A 635 3.90 -2.17 42.49
CA ALA A 635 3.01 -3.29 42.16
C ALA A 635 1.71 -3.40 43.00
N SER A 636 1.57 -2.57 44.03
CA SER A 636 0.33 -2.47 44.81
C SER A 636 -0.71 -1.54 44.18
N ASN A 637 -0.32 -0.74 43.18
CA ASN A 637 -1.21 0.26 42.59
C ASN A 637 -2.22 -0.38 41.63
N TYR A 638 -1.75 -1.31 40.81
CA TYR A 638 -2.53 -2.11 39.89
C TYR A 638 -2.03 -3.55 39.96
N SER A 639 -2.89 -4.51 39.60
CA SER A 639 -2.60 -5.95 39.71
C SER A 639 -2.59 -6.66 38.36
N ILE A 640 -2.86 -5.92 37.28
CA ILE A 640 -3.13 -6.46 35.93
C ILE A 640 -2.10 -5.90 34.92
N ASP A 641 -1.26 -4.94 35.34
CA ASP A 641 -0.19 -4.29 34.57
C ASP A 641 1.18 -4.99 34.70
N ILE A 642 2.23 -4.37 34.14
CA ILE A 642 3.59 -4.93 34.11
C ILE A 642 4.41 -4.35 35.25
N ASP A 643 4.62 -5.16 36.28
CA ASP A 643 5.50 -4.79 37.40
C ASP A 643 6.99 -4.99 37.10
N GLN A 644 7.82 -4.51 38.02
CA GLN A 644 9.24 -4.84 38.12
C GLN A 644 9.53 -6.35 37.94
N GLN A 645 10.35 -6.66 36.93
CA GLN A 645 10.77 -8.02 36.60
C GLN A 645 12.23 -8.28 36.98
N VAL A 646 12.63 -9.55 36.98
CA VAL A 646 14.02 -9.96 37.17
C VAL A 646 14.78 -9.97 35.86
N SER A 647 16.10 -9.77 35.90
CA SER A 647 16.94 -9.88 34.70
C SER A 647 16.92 -11.34 34.25
N THR A 648 16.56 -11.59 32.99
CA THR A 648 16.17 -12.90 32.40
C THR A 648 14.69 -13.31 32.56
N ASN A 649 13.77 -12.35 32.67
CA ASN A 649 12.33 -12.64 32.69
C ASN A 649 11.87 -13.38 31.43
N TYR A 650 12.23 -12.84 30.26
CA TYR A 650 11.85 -13.38 28.97
C TYR A 650 12.98 -14.25 28.39
N LEU A 651 12.65 -15.48 27.99
CA LEU A 651 13.57 -16.39 27.30
C LEU A 651 13.00 -16.83 25.96
N TYR A 652 13.86 -17.07 24.98
CA TYR A 652 13.46 -17.37 23.60
C TYR A 652 14.14 -18.64 23.12
N ASP A 653 13.49 -19.33 22.18
CA ASP A 653 14.15 -20.37 21.38
C ASP A 653 15.16 -19.77 20.38
N ASN A 654 15.87 -20.63 19.67
CA ASN A 654 16.87 -20.23 18.69
C ASN A 654 16.26 -19.57 17.44
N SER A 655 14.97 -19.76 17.19
CA SER A 655 14.22 -19.11 16.10
C SER A 655 13.64 -17.75 16.50
N GLY A 656 13.78 -17.36 17.78
CA GLY A 656 13.37 -16.07 18.30
C GLY A 656 11.95 -16.04 18.87
N ASN A 657 11.31 -17.18 19.10
CA ASN A 657 10.00 -17.24 19.73
C ASN A 657 10.11 -17.29 21.26
N LEU A 658 9.23 -16.58 21.98
CA LEU A 658 9.22 -16.57 23.43
C LEU A 658 8.85 -17.95 23.99
N ILE A 659 9.71 -18.55 24.80
CA ILE A 659 9.48 -19.86 25.46
C ILE A 659 9.23 -19.75 26.96
N LYS A 660 9.59 -18.61 27.59
CA LYS A 660 9.38 -18.41 29.02
C LYS A 660 9.11 -16.95 29.36
N ASP A 661 8.10 -16.71 30.18
CA ASP A 661 7.83 -15.46 30.88
C ASP A 661 7.83 -15.74 32.38
N LYS A 662 8.93 -15.45 33.09
CA LYS A 662 9.10 -15.91 34.48
C LYS A 662 8.20 -15.20 35.49
N LYS A 663 7.85 -13.94 35.25
CA LYS A 663 6.99 -13.14 36.13
C LYS A 663 5.54 -13.60 36.02
N GLU A 664 5.08 -13.82 34.79
CA GLU A 664 3.75 -14.40 34.52
C GLU A 664 3.72 -15.93 34.71
N LYS A 665 4.90 -16.53 34.94
CA LYS A 665 5.14 -17.96 35.07
C LYS A 665 4.56 -18.79 33.92
N LEU A 666 4.82 -18.34 32.71
CA LEU A 666 4.44 -19.02 31.48
C LEU A 666 5.60 -19.84 30.95
N ASP A 667 5.31 -21.08 30.58
CA ASP A 667 6.15 -21.94 29.75
C ASP A 667 5.42 -22.17 28.42
N ILE A 668 6.07 -21.86 27.30
CA ILE A 668 5.45 -21.82 25.97
C ILE A 668 6.20 -22.76 25.02
N THR A 669 5.46 -23.66 24.36
CA THR A 669 5.96 -24.50 23.26
C THR A 669 5.44 -24.01 21.92
N TRP A 670 6.19 -24.30 20.86
CA TRP A 670 5.89 -23.84 19.50
C TRP A 670 5.98 -24.99 18.51
N THR A 671 5.06 -25.01 17.55
CA THR A 671 5.08 -25.87 16.36
C THR A 671 6.27 -25.55 15.45
N ALA A 672 6.54 -26.40 14.45
CA ALA A 672 7.53 -26.09 13.41
C ALA A 672 7.13 -24.89 12.53
N TYR A 673 5.83 -24.61 12.45
CA TYR A 673 5.26 -23.52 11.66
C TYR A 673 5.31 -22.15 12.38
N GLY A 674 5.87 -22.09 13.60
CA GLY A 674 5.94 -20.85 14.37
C GLY A 674 4.61 -20.45 15.02
N LYS A 675 3.69 -21.40 15.20
CA LYS A 675 2.45 -21.25 15.98
C LYS A 675 2.64 -21.77 17.41
N VAL A 676 1.94 -21.20 18.38
CA VAL A 676 1.99 -21.65 19.78
C VAL A 676 1.31 -23.00 19.88
N ASP A 677 2.04 -24.01 20.33
CA ASP A 677 1.54 -25.38 20.47
C ASP A 677 0.85 -25.55 21.84
N SER A 678 1.54 -25.17 22.92
CA SER A 678 0.99 -25.18 24.27
C SER A 678 1.54 -24.06 25.14
N ILE A 679 0.77 -23.70 26.16
CA ILE A 679 1.15 -22.80 27.24
C ILE A 679 0.83 -23.46 28.57
N TYR A 680 1.79 -23.56 29.47
CA TYR A 680 1.54 -23.85 30.87
C TYR A 680 1.66 -22.57 31.69
N ASN A 681 0.63 -22.26 32.47
CA ASN A 681 0.58 -21.12 33.37
C ASN A 681 0.59 -21.59 34.83
N ASP A 682 1.74 -21.47 35.49
CA ASP A 682 1.90 -21.89 36.90
C ASP A 682 1.21 -20.95 37.90
N ASN A 683 0.78 -19.75 37.48
CA ASN A 683 0.01 -18.86 38.36
C ASN A 683 -1.45 -19.33 38.48
N THR A 684 -2.04 -19.80 37.38
CA THR A 684 -3.44 -20.25 37.32
C THR A 684 -3.58 -21.77 37.38
N ASP A 685 -2.48 -22.51 37.31
CA ASP A 685 -2.44 -23.97 37.21
C ASP A 685 -3.22 -24.50 35.98
N LEU A 686 -3.07 -23.78 34.86
CA LEU A 686 -3.71 -24.11 33.58
C LEU A 686 -2.69 -24.58 32.56
N ALA A 687 -2.96 -25.72 31.92
CA ALA A 687 -2.32 -26.13 30.67
C ALA A 687 -3.27 -25.82 29.51
N ILE A 688 -2.79 -25.09 28.52
CA ILE A 688 -3.56 -24.62 27.36
C ILE A 688 -2.92 -25.21 26.11
N ASN A 689 -3.65 -26.02 25.36
CA ASN A 689 -3.20 -26.63 24.11
C ASN A 689 -3.97 -26.07 22.93
N PHE A 690 -3.26 -25.79 21.84
CA PHE A 690 -3.85 -25.26 20.61
C PHE A 690 -3.66 -26.24 19.46
N ASN A 691 -4.72 -26.48 18.70
CA ASN A 691 -4.63 -27.15 17.41
C ASN A 691 -4.98 -26.16 16.30
N TYR A 692 -4.35 -26.33 15.15
CA TYR A 692 -4.53 -25.47 13.99
C TYR A 692 -5.00 -26.30 12.82
N ASP A 693 -5.89 -25.74 11.99
CA ASP A 693 -6.29 -26.37 10.73
C ASP A 693 -5.10 -26.45 9.74
N ALA A 694 -5.30 -27.14 8.62
CA ALA A 694 -4.27 -27.27 7.60
C ALA A 694 -3.84 -25.93 6.94
N SER A 695 -4.66 -24.87 7.09
CA SER A 695 -4.34 -23.50 6.68
C SER A 695 -3.68 -22.69 7.81
N GLN A 696 -3.35 -23.34 8.93
CA GLN A 696 -2.74 -22.80 10.15
C GLN A 696 -3.62 -21.79 10.91
N ASN A 697 -4.94 -21.82 10.76
CA ASN A 697 -5.85 -21.07 11.63
C ASN A 697 -6.14 -21.86 12.90
N LYS A 698 -6.34 -21.19 14.04
CA LYS A 698 -6.73 -21.87 15.29
C LYS A 698 -8.04 -22.64 15.08
N LEU A 699 -7.98 -23.96 15.24
CA LEU A 699 -9.09 -24.91 15.13
C LEU A 699 -9.65 -25.25 16.51
N SER A 700 -8.81 -25.45 17.51
CA SER A 700 -9.25 -25.70 18.89
C SER A 700 -8.33 -25.10 19.94
N LYS A 701 -8.91 -24.70 21.07
CA LYS A 701 -8.22 -24.33 22.32
C LYS A 701 -8.70 -25.25 23.43
N ARG A 702 -7.81 -26.05 24.01
CA ARG A 702 -8.10 -26.94 25.15
C ARG A 702 -7.47 -26.37 26.41
N VAL A 703 -8.28 -26.06 27.41
CA VAL A 703 -7.84 -25.55 28.71
C VAL A 703 -8.03 -26.67 29.75
N ILE A 704 -6.95 -27.06 30.40
CA ILE A 704 -6.89 -28.12 31.39
C ILE A 704 -6.46 -27.52 32.73
N THR A 705 -7.29 -27.64 33.76
CA THR A 705 -6.89 -27.30 35.14
C THR A 705 -6.11 -28.48 35.72
N THR A 706 -4.81 -28.33 35.98
CA THR A 706 -3.98 -29.53 36.24
C THR A 706 -4.31 -30.20 37.58
N ALA A 707 -4.64 -29.43 38.61
CA ALA A 707 -5.03 -29.96 39.91
C ALA A 707 -6.33 -30.80 39.89
N SER A 708 -7.31 -30.44 39.07
CA SER A 708 -8.62 -31.14 38.99
C SER A 708 -8.74 -32.06 37.78
N SER A 709 -7.88 -31.92 36.78
CA SER A 709 -8.03 -32.50 35.44
C SER A 709 -9.32 -32.08 34.71
N ASP A 710 -9.97 -30.99 35.17
CA ASP A 710 -11.12 -30.41 34.46
C ASP A 710 -10.64 -29.85 33.11
N THR A 711 -11.35 -30.23 32.04
CA THR A 711 -10.95 -29.95 30.66
C THR A 711 -12.10 -29.32 29.92
N VAL A 712 -11.82 -28.17 29.30
CA VAL A 712 -12.75 -27.47 28.42
C VAL A 712 -12.07 -27.29 27.07
N THR A 713 -12.70 -27.77 26.00
CA THR A 713 -12.19 -27.60 24.63
C THR A 713 -13.14 -26.73 23.83
N SER A 714 -12.65 -25.57 23.36
CA SER A 714 -13.35 -24.73 22.40
C SER A 714 -12.92 -25.09 20.98
N TYR A 715 -13.88 -25.31 20.07
CA TYR A 715 -13.66 -25.55 18.64
C TYR A 715 -14.13 -24.34 17.83
N TYR A 716 -13.29 -23.85 16.93
CA TYR A 716 -13.53 -22.67 16.09
C TYR A 716 -13.76 -23.12 14.64
N ILE A 717 -15.01 -23.16 14.23
CA ILE A 717 -15.38 -23.60 12.88
C ILE A 717 -15.28 -22.42 11.94
N ARG A 718 -14.61 -22.60 10.79
CA ARG A 718 -14.27 -21.51 9.88
C ARG A 718 -14.78 -21.73 8.47
N ASP A 719 -15.08 -20.62 7.81
CA ASP A 719 -15.47 -20.56 6.42
C ASP A 719 -14.26 -20.71 5.48
N ALA A 720 -14.50 -20.78 4.17
CA ALA A 720 -13.43 -20.93 3.17
C ALA A 720 -12.46 -19.73 3.10
N GLN A 721 -12.82 -18.58 3.68
CA GLN A 721 -11.98 -17.38 3.77
C GLN A 721 -11.22 -17.30 5.11
N GLY A 722 -11.48 -18.23 6.04
CA GLY A 722 -10.87 -18.28 7.36
C GLY A 722 -11.62 -17.52 8.46
N ASN A 723 -12.81 -16.97 8.17
CA ASN A 723 -13.65 -16.31 9.17
C ASN A 723 -14.27 -17.34 10.12
N ILE A 724 -14.37 -17.02 11.42
CA ILE A 724 -15.05 -17.89 12.39
C ILE A 724 -16.55 -17.83 12.11
N MET A 725 -17.18 -18.98 11.90
CA MET A 725 -18.63 -19.09 11.72
C MET A 725 -19.32 -19.43 13.04
N ALA A 726 -18.78 -20.39 13.79
CA ALA A 726 -19.37 -20.85 15.03
C ALA A 726 -18.30 -21.34 16.01
N ILE A 727 -18.61 -21.23 17.30
CA ILE A 727 -17.79 -21.77 18.39
C ILE A 727 -18.59 -22.81 19.17
N TYR A 728 -17.94 -23.96 19.38
CA TYR A 728 -18.46 -25.05 20.21
C TYR A 728 -17.58 -25.24 21.43
N GLU A 729 -18.20 -25.61 22.55
CA GLU A 729 -17.51 -26.02 23.76
C GLU A 729 -17.80 -27.49 24.05
N LEU A 730 -16.76 -28.29 24.25
CA LEU A 730 -16.82 -29.64 24.79
C LEU A 730 -16.36 -29.62 26.25
N ARG A 731 -17.25 -30.05 27.15
CA ARG A 731 -16.98 -30.24 28.59
C ARG A 731 -17.85 -31.37 29.12
N ASP A 732 -17.29 -32.27 29.92
CA ASP A 732 -18.03 -33.39 30.56
C ASP A 732 -18.92 -34.18 29.56
N ASP A 733 -18.34 -34.59 28.42
CA ASP A 733 -19.02 -35.29 27.32
C ASP A 733 -20.24 -34.56 26.72
N THR A 734 -20.36 -33.26 26.98
CA THR A 734 -21.41 -32.40 26.45
C THR A 734 -20.81 -31.46 25.43
N VAL A 735 -21.34 -31.46 24.20
CA VAL A 735 -21.01 -30.47 23.18
C VAL A 735 -22.08 -29.40 23.16
N ARG A 736 -21.68 -28.15 23.35
CA ARG A 736 -22.54 -26.97 23.31
C ARG A 736 -22.16 -26.08 22.15
N TRP A 737 -23.14 -25.68 21.36
CA TRP A 737 -23.04 -24.54 20.47
C TRP A 737 -23.19 -23.28 21.32
N ILE A 738 -22.11 -22.51 21.48
CA ILE A 738 -22.06 -21.38 22.41
C ILE A 738 -22.09 -20.03 21.70
N GLU A 739 -21.58 -19.96 20.47
CA GLU A 739 -21.49 -18.71 19.69
C GLU A 739 -21.69 -18.98 18.19
N GLN A 740 -22.33 -18.03 17.51
CA GLN A 740 -22.50 -17.99 16.07
C GLN A 740 -22.26 -16.57 15.57
N ASP A 741 -21.24 -16.39 14.74
CA ASP A 741 -20.87 -15.07 14.22
C ASP A 741 -21.90 -14.55 13.21
N LEU A 742 -22.21 -13.26 13.33
CA LEU A 742 -23.08 -12.53 12.43
C LEU A 742 -22.20 -11.71 11.48
N TYR A 743 -22.35 -11.92 10.18
CA TYR A 743 -21.60 -11.21 9.15
C TYR A 743 -22.49 -10.35 8.27
N GLY A 744 -21.94 -9.22 7.85
CA GLY A 744 -22.44 -8.38 6.77
C GLY A 744 -21.25 -7.87 5.94
N SER A 745 -21.03 -6.56 5.85
CA SER A 745 -19.81 -6.01 5.21
C SER A 745 -18.53 -6.34 5.98
N SER A 746 -18.68 -6.62 7.27
CA SER A 746 -17.69 -7.10 8.24
C SER A 746 -18.43 -7.95 9.28
N ARG A 747 -17.73 -8.46 10.30
CA ARG A 747 -18.43 -9.01 11.47
C ARG A 747 -19.30 -7.90 12.10
N LEU A 748 -20.54 -8.26 12.41
CA LEU A 748 -21.55 -7.41 13.03
C LEU A 748 -21.68 -7.67 14.53
N GLY A 749 -21.27 -8.86 14.96
CA GLY A 749 -21.41 -9.35 16.32
C GLY A 749 -21.67 -10.85 16.32
N VAL A 750 -22.39 -11.34 17.34
CA VAL A 750 -22.62 -12.77 17.56
C VAL A 750 -24.06 -13.06 18.01
N LEU A 751 -24.54 -14.27 17.74
CA LEU A 751 -25.68 -14.88 18.42
C LEU A 751 -25.13 -15.82 19.50
N ASN A 752 -25.72 -15.76 20.70
CA ASN A 752 -25.40 -16.65 21.82
C ASN A 752 -26.48 -17.73 22.01
N PRO A 753 -26.44 -18.83 21.23
CA PRO A 753 -27.43 -19.89 21.29
C PRO A 753 -27.46 -20.61 22.65
N ASP A 754 -26.29 -20.86 23.26
CA ASP A 754 -26.11 -21.67 24.48
C ASP A 754 -26.97 -22.94 24.46
N SER A 755 -26.77 -23.73 23.40
CA SER A 755 -27.60 -24.90 23.08
C SER A 755 -26.77 -26.17 23.11
N VAL A 756 -27.26 -27.20 23.80
CA VAL A 756 -26.62 -28.51 23.84
C VAL A 756 -26.92 -29.24 22.54
N VAL A 757 -25.89 -29.51 21.74
CA VAL A 757 -25.98 -30.29 20.50
C VAL A 757 -25.72 -31.78 20.75
N TYR A 758 -24.96 -32.12 21.81
CA TYR A 758 -24.77 -33.50 22.26
C TYR A 758 -24.72 -33.62 23.80
N PRO A 759 -25.39 -34.62 24.41
CA PRO A 759 -26.36 -35.52 23.78
C PRO A 759 -27.60 -34.72 23.33
N PRO A 760 -28.23 -35.09 22.20
CA PRO A 760 -29.35 -34.31 21.67
C PRO A 760 -30.49 -34.28 22.69
N THR A 761 -30.87 -33.08 23.11
CA THR A 761 -32.06 -32.90 23.95
C THR A 761 -33.32 -32.98 23.10
N THR A 762 -34.47 -33.32 23.69
CA THR A 762 -35.74 -33.42 22.96
C THR A 762 -36.19 -32.04 22.52
N TYR A 763 -35.76 -31.61 21.32
CA TYR A 763 -36.15 -30.33 20.75
C TYR A 763 -37.61 -30.39 20.29
N SER A 764 -38.48 -29.60 20.90
CA SER A 764 -39.73 -29.25 20.25
C SER A 764 -39.45 -28.14 19.25
N GLN A 765 -39.73 -28.38 17.97
CA GLN A 765 -39.72 -27.37 16.91
C GLN A 765 -40.78 -26.31 17.21
N PHE A 766 -40.45 -25.36 18.08
CA PHE A 766 -41.17 -24.11 18.20
C PHE A 766 -40.28 -23.02 17.63
N PHE A 767 -40.71 -22.45 16.50
CA PHE A 767 -40.07 -21.32 15.86
C PHE A 767 -40.31 -20.06 16.70
N HIS A 768 -39.27 -19.59 17.39
CA HIS A 768 -39.31 -18.41 18.25
C HIS A 768 -38.27 -17.39 17.82
N HIS A 769 -38.68 -16.13 17.65
CA HIS A 769 -37.75 -14.99 17.69
C HIS A 769 -37.41 -14.71 19.16
N LEU A 770 -36.25 -15.21 19.61
CA LEU A 770 -35.75 -14.97 20.96
C LEU A 770 -34.98 -13.66 21.01
N GLN A 771 -35.60 -12.63 21.59
CA GLN A 771 -34.96 -11.34 21.78
C GLN A 771 -33.93 -11.34 22.92
N GLY A 772 -32.84 -10.62 22.71
CA GLY A 772 -31.76 -10.42 23.68
C GLY A 772 -30.63 -11.44 23.58
N LYS A 773 -30.63 -12.26 22.52
CA LYS A 773 -29.64 -13.31 22.28
C LYS A 773 -28.57 -12.91 21.27
N LYS A 774 -28.86 -11.95 20.38
CA LYS A 774 -27.87 -11.37 19.47
C LYS A 774 -27.17 -10.22 20.16
N GLN A 775 -25.86 -10.13 20.04
CA GLN A 775 -25.03 -9.03 20.52
C GLN A 775 -24.29 -8.43 19.32
N TYR A 776 -24.50 -7.16 19.04
CA TYR A 776 -23.84 -6.40 17.99
C TYR A 776 -22.64 -5.62 18.56
N GLU A 777 -21.55 -5.59 17.81
CA GLU A 777 -20.33 -4.86 18.18
C GLU A 777 -20.33 -3.44 17.57
N LEU A 778 -19.98 -2.45 18.41
CA LEU A 778 -19.79 -1.07 17.98
C LEU A 778 -18.31 -0.73 18.10
N THR A 779 -17.66 -0.59 16.95
CA THR A 779 -16.20 -0.47 16.85
C THR A 779 -15.75 0.95 16.50
N ASN A 780 -14.48 1.25 16.81
CA ASN A 780 -13.80 2.43 16.29
C ASN A 780 -13.25 2.21 14.87
N HIS A 781 -12.45 3.17 14.37
CA HIS A 781 -11.84 3.13 13.04
C HIS A 781 -10.81 2.02 12.81
N LEU A 782 -10.31 1.37 13.86
CA LEU A 782 -9.37 0.25 13.79
C LEU A 782 -10.04 -1.11 14.06
N GLY A 783 -11.36 -1.11 14.31
CA GLY A 783 -12.08 -2.32 14.70
C GLY A 783 -12.00 -2.66 16.20
N ASN A 784 -11.50 -1.76 17.06
CA ASN A 784 -11.56 -1.98 18.50
C ASN A 784 -13.03 -2.00 18.95
N VAL A 785 -13.46 -3.08 19.59
CA VAL A 785 -14.81 -3.19 20.14
C VAL A 785 -14.93 -2.27 21.36
N LEU A 786 -15.63 -1.15 21.20
CA LEU A 786 -15.81 -0.15 22.26
C LEU A 786 -17.00 -0.46 23.15
N THR A 787 -18.07 -1.02 22.58
CA THR A 787 -19.28 -1.38 23.31
C THR A 787 -20.07 -2.39 22.52
N THR A 788 -20.83 -3.23 23.22
CA THR A 788 -21.75 -4.19 22.62
C THR A 788 -23.17 -3.88 23.03
N ILE A 789 -24.12 -4.10 22.13
CA ILE A 789 -25.57 -3.93 22.36
C ILE A 789 -26.29 -5.20 21.95
N ASN A 790 -27.45 -5.52 22.54
CA ASN A 790 -28.27 -6.63 22.05
C ASN A 790 -29.45 -6.18 21.17
N ASP A 791 -30.14 -7.13 20.58
CA ASP A 791 -31.30 -6.94 19.70
C ASP A 791 -32.59 -6.47 20.42
N ARG A 792 -32.50 -6.09 21.71
CA ARG A 792 -33.61 -5.47 22.45
C ARG A 792 -33.57 -3.96 22.36
N LYS A 793 -34.76 -3.42 22.15
CA LYS A 793 -35.05 -2.01 22.12
C LYS A 793 -35.78 -1.60 23.40
N ILE A 794 -35.18 -0.73 24.22
CA ILE A 794 -35.73 -0.28 25.50
C ILE A 794 -36.44 1.06 25.32
N GLY A 795 -37.74 1.09 25.60
CA GLY A 795 -38.55 2.30 25.53
C GLY A 795 -38.30 3.22 26.72
N GLN A 796 -38.19 4.52 26.46
CA GLN A 796 -37.97 5.55 27.46
C GLN A 796 -39.18 6.48 27.49
N ASP A 797 -39.81 6.63 28.66
CA ASP A 797 -40.87 7.61 28.95
C ASP A 797 -40.26 8.67 29.88
N THR A 798 -40.00 9.85 29.34
CA THR A 798 -39.20 10.90 29.99
C THR A 798 -39.82 12.29 29.89
N ALA A 799 -40.71 12.53 28.92
CA ALA A 799 -41.27 13.85 28.64
C ALA A 799 -42.58 14.11 29.39
N THR A 800 -43.42 13.09 29.60
CA THR A 800 -44.78 13.26 30.16
C THR A 800 -45.14 12.27 31.26
N GLY A 801 -44.46 11.12 31.38
CA GLY A 801 -44.80 10.10 32.38
C GLY A 801 -46.21 9.54 32.19
N ASP A 802 -46.73 9.62 30.97
CA ASP A 802 -48.09 9.23 30.60
C ASP A 802 -48.21 7.72 30.28
N GLY A 803 -47.11 6.98 30.41
CA GLY A 803 -47.03 5.55 30.12
C GLY A 803 -46.78 5.25 28.64
N LEU A 804 -46.53 6.24 27.80
CA LEU A 804 -46.13 6.08 26.41
C LEU A 804 -44.62 6.29 26.26
N TYR A 805 -43.99 5.45 25.43
CA TYR A 805 -42.56 5.61 25.14
C TYR A 805 -42.33 6.79 24.18
N ASP A 806 -41.48 7.74 24.59
CA ASP A 806 -41.07 8.89 23.79
C ASP A 806 -40.04 8.48 22.72
N TYR A 807 -39.01 7.75 23.16
CA TYR A 807 -37.91 7.30 22.30
C TYR A 807 -37.39 5.95 22.79
N TRP A 808 -36.41 5.44 22.05
CA TRP A 808 -35.83 4.12 22.29
C TRP A 808 -34.32 4.20 22.42
N VAL A 809 -33.75 3.27 23.16
CA VAL A 809 -32.30 3.04 23.26
C VAL A 809 -32.01 1.56 23.10
N ALA A 810 -30.85 1.22 22.54
CA ALA A 810 -30.38 -0.15 22.55
C ALA A 810 -30.10 -0.62 23.98
N ALA A 811 -30.32 -1.91 24.25
CA ALA A 811 -29.87 -2.51 25.50
C ALA A 811 -28.35 -2.78 25.41
N GLN A 812 -27.57 -1.89 26.00
CA GLN A 812 -26.11 -1.99 26.08
C GLN A 812 -25.68 -3.12 27.03
N ILE A 813 -24.70 -3.91 26.61
CA ILE A 813 -24.21 -5.10 27.33
C ILE A 813 -22.84 -4.84 27.97
N SER A 814 -21.91 -4.29 27.20
CA SER A 814 -20.56 -3.94 27.65
C SER A 814 -20.14 -2.55 27.18
N GLY A 815 -19.11 -2.00 27.80
CA GLY A 815 -18.41 -0.81 27.31
C GLY A 815 -16.96 -0.82 27.79
N GLN A 816 -16.03 -0.39 26.95
CA GLN A 816 -14.60 -0.34 27.25
C GLN A 816 -13.87 0.71 26.41
N ASP A 817 -12.79 1.24 26.98
CA ASP A 817 -11.83 2.15 26.32
C ASP A 817 -10.42 1.53 26.38
N TYR A 818 -9.55 1.89 25.44
CA TYR A 818 -8.24 1.24 25.28
C TYR A 818 -7.09 2.26 25.27
N TYR A 819 -5.98 1.90 25.92
CA TYR A 819 -4.68 2.53 25.66
C TYR A 819 -4.25 2.30 24.21
N SER A 820 -3.26 3.06 23.73
CA SER A 820 -2.82 2.94 22.32
C SER A 820 -2.34 1.53 21.94
N GLY A 821 -1.74 0.79 22.87
CA GLY A 821 -1.33 -0.61 22.71
C GLY A 821 -2.44 -1.64 22.96
N GLY A 822 -3.70 -1.23 23.11
CA GLY A 822 -4.84 -2.16 23.20
C GLY A 822 -5.12 -2.77 24.58
N MET A 823 -4.39 -2.37 25.62
CA MET A 823 -4.77 -2.70 27.00
C MET A 823 -6.03 -1.92 27.39
N VAL A 824 -7.01 -2.58 28.01
CA VAL A 824 -8.23 -1.92 28.50
C VAL A 824 -7.88 -0.94 29.62
N MET A 825 -8.38 0.29 29.53
CA MET A 825 -8.12 1.33 30.52
C MET A 825 -8.87 1.05 31.84
N PRO A 826 -8.18 1.03 33.00
CA PRO A 826 -8.85 0.85 34.29
C PRO A 826 -9.86 1.95 34.57
N ASP A 827 -10.92 1.60 35.30
CA ASP A 827 -12.09 2.46 35.59
C ASP A 827 -12.83 3.01 34.35
N ARG A 828 -12.45 2.60 33.12
CA ARG A 828 -13.13 2.93 31.86
C ARG A 828 -13.63 1.69 31.14
N SER A 829 -14.21 0.76 31.90
CA SER A 829 -14.88 -0.40 31.32
C SER A 829 -15.99 -0.96 32.24
N PHE A 830 -16.91 -1.72 31.67
CA PHE A 830 -17.88 -2.54 32.39
C PHE A 830 -18.29 -3.76 31.53
N SER A 831 -18.44 -4.92 32.17
CA SER A 831 -18.94 -6.16 31.55
C SER A 831 -18.22 -6.62 30.26
N TYR A 832 -17.03 -6.10 29.97
CA TYR A 832 -16.28 -6.37 28.73
C TYR A 832 -15.70 -7.79 28.64
N GLN A 833 -15.61 -8.49 29.78
CA GLN A 833 -15.18 -9.88 29.85
C GLN A 833 -16.16 -10.88 29.20
N ASN A 834 -17.41 -10.46 28.94
CA ASN A 834 -18.48 -11.35 28.47
C ASN A 834 -18.57 -11.45 26.94
N TYR A 835 -17.58 -10.89 26.22
CA TYR A 835 -17.51 -10.91 24.76
C TYR A 835 -16.09 -11.34 24.35
N GLU A 836 -15.97 -12.23 23.39
CA GLU A 836 -14.71 -12.90 23.03
C GLU A 836 -13.74 -12.01 22.24
N PHE A 837 -14.25 -10.98 21.56
CA PHE A 837 -13.46 -10.07 20.73
C PHE A 837 -13.21 -8.71 21.41
N GLY A 838 -12.05 -8.10 21.14
CA GLY A 838 -11.68 -6.82 21.76
C GLY A 838 -10.90 -5.89 20.84
N PHE A 839 -9.63 -5.65 21.19
CA PHE A 839 -8.72 -4.81 20.42
C PHE A 839 -8.53 -5.34 18.99
N ASN A 840 -8.59 -4.45 17.99
CA ASN A 840 -8.55 -4.74 16.54
C ASN A 840 -9.51 -5.87 16.09
N GLY A 841 -10.61 -6.06 16.81
CA GLY A 841 -11.59 -7.13 16.56
C GLY A 841 -11.03 -8.54 16.77
N LYS A 842 -9.90 -8.69 17.47
CA LYS A 842 -9.21 -9.97 17.66
C LYS A 842 -9.74 -10.76 18.83
N LEU A 843 -9.64 -12.08 18.71
CA LEU A 843 -10.05 -13.03 19.73
C LEU A 843 -9.11 -12.89 20.94
N LYS A 844 -9.68 -12.82 22.14
CA LYS A 844 -8.91 -12.79 23.39
C LYS A 844 -8.54 -14.21 23.83
N ASP A 845 -7.33 -14.37 24.32
CA ASP A 845 -6.88 -15.57 25.03
C ASP A 845 -6.72 -15.23 26.53
N ASP A 846 -7.84 -14.96 27.20
CA ASP A 846 -7.90 -14.42 28.57
C ASP A 846 -7.25 -15.35 29.61
N GLU A 847 -7.13 -16.65 29.34
CA GLU A 847 -6.49 -17.64 30.21
C GLU A 847 -4.96 -17.50 30.27
N VAL A 848 -4.35 -16.80 29.30
CA VAL A 848 -2.89 -16.68 29.18
C VAL A 848 -2.36 -15.58 30.10
N LYS A 849 -2.93 -14.37 30.01
CA LYS A 849 -2.45 -13.15 30.70
C LYS A 849 -3.57 -12.35 31.38
N GLY A 850 -4.70 -12.99 31.64
CA GLY A 850 -5.89 -12.33 32.17
C GLY A 850 -6.68 -11.56 31.11
N ILE A 851 -7.74 -10.90 31.56
CA ILE A 851 -8.80 -10.38 30.72
C ILE A 851 -8.32 -9.21 29.84
N GLY A 852 -8.34 -9.38 28.52
CA GLY A 852 -8.05 -8.33 27.53
C GLY A 852 -6.57 -8.02 27.32
N ASN A 853 -5.68 -8.93 27.73
CA ASN A 853 -4.22 -8.72 27.71
C ASN A 853 -3.49 -9.56 26.65
N SER A 854 -4.11 -10.62 26.13
CA SER A 854 -3.54 -11.50 25.11
C SER A 854 -4.52 -11.65 23.95
N TYR A 855 -4.04 -11.39 22.73
CA TYR A 855 -4.88 -11.42 21.53
C TYR A 855 -4.29 -12.33 20.46
N ASP A 856 -5.14 -13.18 19.88
CA ASP A 856 -4.81 -14.01 18.72
C ASP A 856 -5.10 -13.25 17.42
N PHE A 857 -4.03 -12.87 16.73
CA PHE A 857 -4.13 -12.23 15.41
C PHE A 857 -4.13 -13.26 14.27
N GLY A 858 -3.95 -14.54 14.55
CA GLY A 858 -3.83 -15.60 13.55
C GLY A 858 -2.39 -16.06 13.41
N ALA A 859 -1.49 -15.23 12.87
CA ALA A 859 -0.09 -15.59 12.69
C ALA A 859 0.75 -15.48 13.97
N ARG A 860 0.38 -14.56 14.86
CA ARG A 860 1.11 -14.24 16.09
C ARG A 860 0.15 -13.96 17.24
N ILE A 861 0.63 -14.16 18.46
CA ILE A 861 -0.04 -13.75 19.70
C ILE A 861 0.57 -12.43 20.17
N TYR A 862 -0.29 -11.49 20.54
CA TYR A 862 0.06 -10.13 20.97
C TYR A 862 -0.19 -9.94 22.47
N ASP A 863 0.78 -9.37 23.20
CA ASP A 863 0.61 -8.90 24.58
C ASP A 863 0.40 -7.38 24.58
N SER A 864 -0.83 -6.95 24.83
CA SER A 864 -1.24 -5.54 24.78
C SER A 864 -0.65 -4.71 25.91
N ARG A 865 -0.18 -5.35 26.99
CA ARG A 865 0.44 -4.65 28.13
C ARG A 865 1.86 -4.21 27.82
N LEU A 866 2.54 -4.97 26.95
CA LEU A 866 3.91 -4.73 26.47
C LEU A 866 3.98 -3.98 25.14
N ASP A 867 2.86 -3.91 24.42
CA ASP A 867 2.78 -3.45 23.03
C ASP A 867 3.70 -4.25 22.08
N ARG A 868 3.73 -5.58 22.25
CA ARG A 868 4.67 -6.47 21.55
C ARG A 868 4.14 -7.87 21.22
N TRP A 869 4.68 -8.43 20.14
CA TRP A 869 4.46 -9.82 19.74
C TRP A 869 5.30 -10.82 20.54
N LEU A 870 4.78 -12.04 20.72
CA LEU A 870 5.50 -13.14 21.38
C LEU A 870 6.52 -13.84 20.46
N SER A 871 6.43 -13.65 19.15
CA SER A 871 7.29 -14.28 18.13
C SER A 871 7.76 -13.27 17.08
N VAL A 872 8.77 -13.68 16.32
CA VAL A 872 9.30 -12.95 15.17
C VAL A 872 8.24 -12.92 14.06
N ASP A 873 8.10 -11.78 13.39
CA ASP A 873 7.23 -11.63 12.21
C ASP A 873 7.58 -12.65 11.10
N PRO A 874 6.62 -13.48 10.64
CA PRO A 874 6.84 -14.36 9.48
C PRO A 874 7.26 -13.61 8.21
N LEU A 875 6.90 -12.33 8.08
CA LEU A 875 7.26 -11.43 6.98
C LEU A 875 8.33 -10.40 7.37
N GLN A 876 9.14 -10.64 8.40
CA GLN A 876 10.21 -9.71 8.83
C GLN A 876 11.15 -9.24 7.70
N GLN A 877 11.32 -10.03 6.64
CA GLN A 877 12.14 -9.69 5.47
C GLN A 877 11.60 -8.50 4.68
N GLU A 878 10.29 -8.22 4.76
CA GLU A 878 9.64 -7.04 4.19
C GLU A 878 9.87 -5.79 5.04
N TYR A 879 10.36 -5.96 6.28
CA TYR A 879 10.58 -4.91 7.27
C TYR A 879 12.03 -4.86 7.78
N PRO A 880 13.06 -4.86 6.92
CA PRO A 880 14.45 -5.02 7.34
C PRO A 880 15.00 -3.86 8.21
N GLY A 881 14.30 -2.73 8.27
CA GLY A 881 14.64 -1.59 9.12
C GLY A 881 13.88 -1.54 10.46
N ILE A 882 12.96 -2.47 10.71
CA ILE A 882 12.08 -2.48 11.88
C ILE A 882 12.28 -3.78 12.66
N SER A 883 12.22 -3.70 13.99
CA SER A 883 12.23 -4.89 14.84
C SER A 883 11.03 -5.79 14.55
N PRO A 884 11.22 -7.12 14.44
CA PRO A 884 10.14 -8.05 14.09
C PRO A 884 9.11 -8.26 15.23
N PHE A 885 9.32 -7.63 16.38
CA PHE A 885 8.43 -7.69 17.54
C PHE A 885 7.56 -6.44 17.71
N VAL A 886 7.70 -5.45 16.81
CA VAL A 886 6.96 -4.19 16.87
C VAL A 886 5.52 -4.39 16.41
N PHE A 887 4.58 -3.89 17.19
CA PHE A 887 3.18 -3.86 16.81
C PHE A 887 2.87 -2.63 15.94
N ALA A 888 2.22 -2.86 14.81
CA ALA A 888 1.76 -1.80 13.89
C ALA A 888 2.81 -0.71 13.62
N LEU A 889 4.11 -1.06 13.57
CA LEU A 889 5.25 -0.14 13.37
C LEU A 889 5.38 1.00 14.38
N ASN A 890 4.83 0.83 15.59
CA ASN A 890 4.63 1.90 16.58
C ASN A 890 3.69 3.02 16.10
N THR A 891 2.76 2.71 15.20
CA THR A 891 1.69 3.59 14.70
C THR A 891 0.28 3.07 15.01
N PRO A 892 -0.01 2.59 16.23
CA PRO A 892 -1.22 1.82 16.53
C PRO A 892 -2.52 2.65 16.48
N ILE A 893 -2.43 3.97 16.28
CA ILE A 893 -3.60 4.85 16.10
C ILE A 893 -4.01 4.93 14.62
N GLN A 894 -3.10 4.64 13.69
CA GLN A 894 -3.31 4.81 12.24
C GLN A 894 -3.24 3.50 11.46
N ALA A 895 -2.54 2.51 12.03
CA ALA A 895 -2.26 1.26 11.37
C ALA A 895 -2.85 0.07 12.13
N LEU A 896 -3.37 -0.86 11.36
CA LEU A 896 -3.94 -2.14 11.78
C LEU A 896 -2.98 -3.26 11.35
N ASP A 897 -2.86 -4.31 12.15
CA ASP A 897 -2.32 -5.60 11.70
C ASP A 897 -3.49 -6.59 11.59
N PRO A 898 -3.95 -6.97 10.38
CA PRO A 898 -5.13 -7.82 10.24
C PRO A 898 -4.90 -9.28 10.61
N ASP A 899 -3.67 -9.79 10.48
CA ASP A 899 -3.39 -11.22 10.62
C ASP A 899 -2.12 -11.53 11.44
N GLY A 900 -1.44 -10.50 11.94
CA GLY A 900 -0.15 -10.62 12.61
C GLY A 900 1.01 -10.79 11.64
N ARG A 901 0.93 -10.33 10.39
CA ARG A 901 2.03 -10.40 9.40
C ARG A 901 2.21 -9.12 8.61
N LEU A 902 1.10 -8.47 8.24
CA LEU A 902 1.11 -7.29 7.36
C LEU A 902 0.47 -6.10 8.06
N VAL A 903 1.20 -4.97 8.11
CA VAL A 903 0.66 -3.72 8.65
C VAL A 903 -0.03 -2.90 7.55
N ILE A 904 -1.28 -2.50 7.80
CA ILE A 904 -2.13 -1.71 6.91
C ILE A 904 -2.42 -0.35 7.53
N PHE A 905 -2.20 0.75 6.78
CA PHE A 905 -2.58 2.10 7.20
C PHE A 905 -3.99 2.45 6.74
N VAL A 906 -4.87 2.79 7.69
CA VAL A 906 -6.32 2.94 7.45
C VAL A 906 -6.68 4.20 6.64
N ASN A 907 -5.87 5.25 6.69
CA ASN A 907 -6.07 6.49 5.92
C ASN A 907 -5.06 6.67 4.77
N GLY A 908 -4.41 5.57 4.35
CA GLY A 908 -3.46 5.62 3.24
C GLY A 908 -2.27 6.54 3.52
N PHE A 909 -1.56 6.32 4.64
CA PHE A 909 -0.24 6.89 4.83
C PHE A 909 0.60 6.54 3.59
N MET A 910 0.91 7.54 2.75
CA MET A 910 1.79 7.40 1.61
C MET A 910 3.19 7.86 2.04
N PRO A 911 4.06 6.98 2.57
CA PRO A 911 5.44 7.35 2.88
C PRO A 911 6.24 7.80 1.64
N LYS A 912 5.68 7.66 0.43
CA LYS A 912 6.32 7.97 -0.86
C LYS A 912 6.46 9.44 -1.21
N GLN A 913 5.84 10.40 -0.51
CA GLN A 913 6.00 11.83 -0.86
C GLN A 913 7.38 12.43 -0.50
N TRP A 914 8.29 11.67 0.12
CA TRP A 914 9.68 12.12 0.38
C TRP A 914 10.77 11.18 -0.15
N ALA A 915 10.43 10.18 -0.96
CA ALA A 915 11.41 9.28 -1.61
C ALA A 915 11.60 9.57 -3.11
N GLN A 916 11.26 10.79 -3.57
CA GLN A 916 11.68 11.26 -4.89
C GLN A 916 13.05 11.91 -4.78
N GLU A 917 14.10 11.08 -4.67
CA GLU A 917 15.47 11.39 -5.11
C GLU A 917 16.30 10.10 -4.96
N GLY A 918 16.26 9.21 -5.96
CA GLY A 918 17.20 8.08 -6.08
C GLY A 918 16.58 6.69 -6.38
N ASN A 919 17.09 6.03 -7.41
CA ASN A 919 16.68 4.73 -7.95
C ASN A 919 16.71 3.54 -6.93
N HIS A 920 15.52 3.00 -6.61
CA HIS A 920 15.13 1.63 -6.15
C HIS A 920 15.74 1.01 -4.84
N PRO A 921 15.08 0.03 -4.15
CA PRO A 921 13.73 -0.56 -4.32
C PRO A 921 12.83 -0.52 -3.05
N SER A 922 11.51 -0.61 -3.30
CA SER A 922 10.44 -1.25 -2.49
C SER A 922 10.52 -1.38 -0.95
N GLY A 923 9.61 -0.69 -0.26
CA GLY A 923 9.05 -1.04 1.06
C GLY A 923 7.64 -0.41 1.22
N ALA A 924 6.70 -1.16 1.79
CA ALA A 924 5.24 -1.01 1.69
C ALA A 924 4.62 0.28 2.30
N TYR A 925 3.36 0.57 1.95
CA TYR A 925 2.21 0.78 2.86
C TYR A 925 1.01 1.37 2.10
N THR A 926 0.15 0.51 1.55
CA THR A 926 -1.27 0.81 1.26
C THR A 926 -2.04 -0.49 1.46
N GLY A 927 -3.10 -0.44 2.25
CA GLY A 927 -3.97 -1.57 2.52
C GLY A 927 -4.75 -1.99 1.29
N GLU A 928 -4.49 -3.21 0.84
CA GLU A 928 -5.44 -4.15 0.22
C GLU A 928 -4.95 -5.56 0.58
N PRO A 929 -5.82 -6.56 0.79
CA PRO A 929 -5.41 -7.91 1.17
C PRO A 929 -4.57 -8.57 0.07
N LEU A 930 -3.42 -9.10 0.46
CA LEU A 930 -2.43 -9.91 -0.26
C LEU A 930 -2.83 -10.46 -1.66
N TYR A 931 -2.43 -9.72 -2.71
CA TYR A 931 -1.81 -10.16 -3.98
C TYR A 931 -1.48 -8.85 -4.75
N ARG A 932 -0.28 -8.42 -5.17
CA ARG A 932 0.94 -9.06 -5.72
C ARG A 932 2.01 -7.93 -5.95
N PRO A 933 3.19 -8.15 -6.55
CA PRO A 933 4.45 -7.45 -6.27
C PRO A 933 4.74 -6.19 -7.14
N TYR A 934 5.77 -5.44 -6.73
CA TYR A 934 6.40 -4.28 -7.41
C TYR A 934 6.79 -4.53 -8.88
N PRO A 935 6.94 -3.44 -9.67
CA PRO A 935 8.27 -2.93 -10.10
C PRO A 935 8.25 -1.38 -10.14
N THR A 936 9.32 -0.59 -10.21
CA THR A 936 10.45 -0.39 -11.17
C THR A 936 10.06 -0.09 -12.64
N TYR A 937 10.52 1.06 -13.18
CA TYR A 937 10.30 1.50 -14.57
C TYR A 937 11.04 0.55 -15.53
N GLU A 938 10.50 -0.65 -15.70
CA GLU A 938 11.04 -1.71 -16.51
C GLU A 938 10.17 -1.90 -17.75
N LEU A 939 10.81 -1.81 -18.92
CA LEU A 939 10.29 -2.35 -20.16
C LEU A 939 10.27 -3.88 -20.04
N SER A 940 9.08 -4.45 -19.85
CA SER A 940 8.88 -5.90 -19.67
C SER A 940 8.58 -6.59 -21.01
N THR A 941 9.30 -7.67 -21.32
CA THR A 941 8.95 -8.59 -22.40
C THR A 941 8.48 -9.93 -21.88
N GLY A 942 7.21 -10.24 -22.17
CA GLY A 942 6.56 -11.50 -21.81
C GLY A 942 5.06 -11.29 -21.64
N ASN A 943 4.29 -12.38 -21.71
CA ASN A 943 2.83 -12.43 -21.58
C ASN A 943 2.28 -11.99 -20.20
N GLN A 944 3.00 -11.18 -19.41
CA GLN A 944 2.57 -10.63 -18.13
C GLN A 944 3.31 -9.29 -17.89
N PRO A 945 2.62 -8.15 -17.85
CA PRO A 945 3.18 -6.88 -17.43
C PRO A 945 2.86 -6.60 -15.95
N THR A 946 3.83 -6.06 -15.22
CA THR A 946 3.59 -5.37 -13.95
C THR A 946 4.27 -4.00 -14.02
N TYR A 947 3.52 -2.91 -13.83
CA TYR A 947 3.87 -1.67 -13.11
C TYR A 947 2.54 -1.08 -12.61
N LEU A 948 2.34 -1.00 -11.28
CA LEU A 948 1.19 -0.38 -10.58
C LEU A 948 -0.22 -1.02 -10.66
N GLY A 949 -0.43 -2.27 -11.07
CA GLY A 949 -1.77 -2.91 -10.98
C GLY A 949 -2.90 -2.28 -11.81
N GLU A 950 -2.69 -1.12 -12.43
CA GLU A 950 -3.63 -0.47 -13.35
C GLU A 950 -3.32 -0.82 -14.82
N GLY A 951 -2.87 -2.05 -15.08
CA GLY A 951 -2.74 -2.60 -16.43
C GLY A 951 -4.01 -3.26 -16.95
N PHE A 952 -4.82 -3.86 -16.06
CA PHE A 952 -6.10 -4.50 -16.42
C PHE A 952 -7.32 -3.68 -16.03
N SER A 953 -7.27 -2.91 -14.92
CA SER A 953 -8.42 -2.10 -14.47
C SER A 953 -8.57 -0.79 -15.24
N TYR A 954 -7.46 -0.14 -15.63
CA TYR A 954 -7.49 1.12 -16.38
C TYR A 954 -8.04 0.94 -17.79
N TRP A 955 -7.53 -0.09 -18.49
CA TRP A 955 -8.00 -0.44 -19.82
C TRP A 955 -9.36 -1.13 -19.79
N ASP A 956 -9.80 -1.61 -18.62
CA ASP A 956 -11.12 -2.19 -18.38
C ASP A 956 -11.44 -3.28 -19.42
N GLY A 957 -10.47 -4.08 -19.87
CA GLY A 957 -10.63 -5.12 -20.89
C GLY A 957 -10.70 -4.63 -22.35
N VAL A 958 -10.50 -3.34 -22.62
CA VAL A 958 -10.38 -2.81 -24.00
C VAL A 958 -9.07 -3.25 -24.66
N ASP A 959 -8.02 -3.43 -23.87
CA ASP A 959 -6.74 -3.99 -24.30
C ASP A 959 -6.87 -5.45 -24.73
N ASP A 960 -7.61 -6.28 -23.98
CA ASP A 960 -7.96 -7.64 -24.39
C ASP A 960 -8.70 -7.65 -25.74
N MET A 961 -9.62 -6.71 -25.96
CA MET A 961 -10.32 -6.57 -27.25
C MET A 961 -9.37 -6.24 -28.40
N PHE A 962 -8.33 -5.42 -28.16
CA PHE A 962 -7.31 -5.13 -29.17
C PHE A 962 -6.42 -6.35 -29.41
N MET A 963 -5.97 -7.04 -28.37
CA MET A 963 -5.15 -8.25 -28.48
C MET A 963 -5.90 -9.38 -29.21
N ASP A 964 -7.17 -9.60 -28.87
CA ASP A 964 -8.08 -10.53 -29.57
C ASP A 964 -8.25 -10.14 -31.04
N ARG A 965 -8.40 -8.83 -31.32
CA ARG A 965 -8.53 -8.31 -32.69
C ARG A 965 -7.26 -8.54 -33.50
N PHE A 966 -6.09 -8.38 -32.90
CA PHE A 966 -4.80 -8.63 -33.57
C PHE A 966 -4.42 -10.11 -33.60
N VAL A 967 -5.11 -10.95 -32.82
CA VAL A 967 -4.77 -12.36 -32.59
C VAL A 967 -3.33 -12.46 -32.04
N ASP A 968 -2.98 -11.51 -31.18
CA ASP A 968 -1.64 -11.37 -30.61
C ASP A 968 -1.75 -10.84 -29.18
N HIS A 969 -1.49 -11.73 -28.22
CA HIS A 969 -1.53 -11.43 -26.79
C HIS A 969 -0.12 -11.17 -26.21
N LYS A 970 0.88 -10.92 -27.08
CA LYS A 970 2.21 -10.50 -26.66
C LYS A 970 2.28 -8.96 -26.62
N SER A 971 1.79 -8.39 -25.53
CA SER A 971 1.75 -6.94 -25.34
C SER A 971 2.89 -6.43 -24.46
N VAL A 972 3.25 -5.15 -24.66
CA VAL A 972 4.14 -4.38 -23.78
C VAL A 972 3.39 -3.10 -23.42
N TYR A 973 3.30 -2.80 -22.12
CA TYR A 973 2.65 -1.59 -21.63
C TYR A 973 3.71 -0.57 -21.22
N VAL A 974 3.49 0.69 -21.60
CA VAL A 974 4.35 1.81 -21.20
C VAL A 974 3.47 2.93 -20.66
N ASN A 975 3.90 3.53 -19.54
CA ASN A 975 3.23 4.73 -19.03
C ASN A 975 3.59 5.93 -19.91
N GLY A 976 2.62 6.41 -20.67
CA GLY A 976 2.75 7.61 -21.50
C GLY A 976 2.24 8.90 -20.85
N SER A 977 1.88 8.86 -19.57
CA SER A 977 1.45 10.03 -18.79
C SER A 977 2.65 10.75 -18.20
N ASP A 978 2.53 12.07 -18.10
CA ASP A 978 3.54 12.97 -17.52
C ASP A 978 2.83 13.94 -16.55
N GLU A 979 3.43 15.08 -16.21
CA GLU A 979 2.79 16.09 -15.38
C GLU A 979 1.45 16.55 -15.99
N ARG A 980 0.47 16.93 -15.14
CA ARG A 980 -0.84 17.43 -15.61
C ARG A 980 -0.72 18.69 -16.49
N THR A 981 0.38 19.41 -16.34
CA THR A 981 0.77 20.61 -17.09
C THR A 981 1.76 20.33 -18.21
N SER A 982 2.08 19.06 -18.50
CA SER A 982 2.98 18.71 -19.61
C SER A 982 2.38 19.09 -20.95
N GLU A 983 3.22 19.53 -21.88
CA GLU A 983 2.80 19.79 -23.26
C GLU A 983 2.86 18.49 -24.09
N ALA A 984 2.11 18.43 -25.19
CA ALA A 984 2.15 17.26 -26.08
C ALA A 984 3.55 16.97 -26.62
N THR A 985 4.36 18.02 -26.81
CA THR A 985 5.74 17.92 -27.29
C THR A 985 6.63 17.21 -26.28
N ASP A 986 6.46 17.45 -24.98
CA ASP A 986 7.25 16.81 -23.93
C ASP A 986 6.98 15.31 -23.89
N ARG A 987 5.69 14.95 -23.92
CA ARG A 987 5.25 13.56 -23.97
C ARG A 987 5.68 12.86 -25.26
N TYR A 988 5.64 13.54 -26.40
CA TYR A 988 6.15 13.03 -27.66
C TYR A 988 7.66 12.74 -27.58
N ASN A 989 8.45 13.66 -27.03
CA ASN A 989 9.89 13.48 -26.82
C ASN A 989 10.20 12.34 -25.84
N ALA A 990 9.44 12.22 -24.75
CA ALA A 990 9.52 11.08 -23.84
C ALA A 990 9.21 9.76 -24.57
N GLY A 991 8.22 9.77 -25.46
CA GLY A 991 7.91 8.67 -26.37
C GLY A 991 9.07 8.26 -27.25
N MET A 992 9.81 9.22 -27.81
CA MET A 992 11.01 8.96 -28.61
C MET A 992 12.09 8.24 -27.79
N VAL A 993 12.30 8.65 -26.53
CA VAL A 993 13.25 7.99 -25.62
C VAL A 993 12.82 6.54 -25.34
N THR A 994 11.53 6.32 -25.06
CA THR A 994 10.98 4.97 -24.92
C THR A 994 11.20 4.12 -26.18
N GLY A 995 10.98 4.70 -27.38
CA GLY A 995 11.24 4.03 -28.65
C GLY A 995 12.70 3.61 -28.80
N GLN A 996 13.65 4.46 -28.39
CA GLN A 996 15.08 4.12 -28.37
C GLN A 996 15.38 2.96 -27.41
N GLN A 997 14.78 2.95 -26.23
CA GLN A 997 14.94 1.87 -25.26
C GLN A 997 14.37 0.53 -25.79
N LEU A 998 13.20 0.56 -26.44
CA LEU A 998 12.62 -0.62 -27.10
C LEU A 998 13.52 -1.16 -28.21
N ILE A 999 14.13 -0.29 -29.02
CA ILE A 999 15.13 -0.70 -30.03
C ILE A 999 16.30 -1.41 -29.35
N GLN A 1000 16.84 -0.87 -28.25
CA GLN A 1000 17.92 -1.52 -27.51
C GLN A 1000 17.51 -2.89 -26.96
N GLN A 1001 16.27 -3.04 -26.50
CA GLN A 1001 15.75 -4.33 -26.04
C GLN A 1001 15.56 -5.33 -27.18
N ILE A 1002 15.12 -4.89 -28.37
CA ILE A 1002 15.02 -5.74 -29.57
C ILE A 1002 16.43 -6.17 -30.02
N LEU A 1003 17.39 -5.24 -30.05
CA LEU A 1003 18.76 -5.51 -30.49
C LEU A 1003 19.54 -6.41 -29.51
N SER A 1004 19.29 -6.27 -28.20
CA SER A 1004 19.89 -7.12 -27.16
C SER A 1004 19.24 -8.50 -27.06
N GLY A 1005 18.12 -8.74 -27.77
CA GLY A 1005 17.38 -10.00 -27.74
C GLY A 1005 16.45 -10.15 -26.54
N ASN A 1006 16.33 -9.13 -25.69
CA ASN A 1006 15.35 -9.10 -24.59
C ASN A 1006 13.92 -9.06 -25.13
N ILE A 1007 13.67 -8.38 -26.25
CA ILE A 1007 12.46 -8.54 -27.07
C ILE A 1007 12.80 -9.40 -28.27
N THR A 1008 12.19 -10.57 -28.37
CA THR A 1008 12.32 -11.43 -29.55
C THR A 1008 11.08 -11.31 -30.42
N LEU A 1009 11.24 -10.69 -31.59
CA LEU A 1009 10.20 -10.61 -32.62
C LEU A 1009 10.47 -11.64 -33.71
N ALA A 1010 9.44 -12.34 -34.18
CA ALA A 1010 9.56 -13.21 -35.35
C ALA A 1010 9.91 -12.39 -36.60
N THR A 1011 10.49 -13.01 -37.62
CA THR A 1011 11.06 -12.27 -38.77
C THR A 1011 10.01 -11.57 -39.63
N ASP A 1012 8.75 -11.98 -39.50
CA ASP A 1012 7.56 -11.49 -40.18
C ASP A 1012 6.57 -10.79 -39.22
N GLU A 1013 6.93 -10.63 -37.93
CA GLU A 1013 6.11 -9.96 -36.93
C GLU A 1013 6.12 -8.44 -37.12
N THR A 1014 5.00 -7.80 -36.81
CA THR A 1014 4.82 -6.35 -36.96
C THR A 1014 4.34 -5.74 -35.66
N ILE A 1015 4.76 -4.51 -35.37
CA ILE A 1015 4.48 -3.82 -34.10
C ILE A 1015 3.17 -3.03 -34.21
N LYS A 1016 2.26 -3.16 -33.25
CA LYS A 1016 1.03 -2.33 -33.12
C LYS A 1016 1.10 -1.52 -31.84
N ILE A 1017 0.64 -0.27 -31.89
CA ILE A 1017 0.72 0.66 -30.75
C ILE A 1017 -0.68 1.20 -30.45
N VAL A 1018 -1.06 1.23 -29.18
CA VAL A 1018 -2.34 1.81 -28.71
C VAL A 1018 -2.02 2.83 -27.61
N GLY A 1019 -2.47 4.07 -27.80
CA GLY A 1019 -2.27 5.17 -26.86
C GLY A 1019 -3.59 5.79 -26.44
N HIS A 1020 -3.74 6.12 -25.16
CA HIS A 1020 -4.92 6.79 -24.61
C HIS A 1020 -4.55 8.09 -23.88
N SER A 1021 -5.41 9.11 -23.96
CA SER A 1021 -5.23 10.40 -23.28
C SER A 1021 -3.86 11.04 -23.56
N GLN A 1022 -3.12 11.42 -22.51
CA GLN A 1022 -1.74 11.93 -22.59
C GLN A 1022 -0.79 10.97 -23.31
N GLY A 1023 -1.00 9.66 -23.17
CA GLY A 1023 -0.21 8.62 -23.81
C GLY A 1023 -0.33 8.54 -25.33
N ALA A 1024 -1.27 9.26 -25.95
CA ALA A 1024 -1.37 9.35 -27.41
C ALA A 1024 -0.16 10.09 -28.04
N ALA A 1025 0.27 11.20 -27.46
CA ALA A 1025 1.45 11.94 -27.93
C ALA A 1025 2.74 11.11 -27.73
N HIS A 1026 2.86 10.46 -26.57
CA HIS A 1026 3.94 9.52 -26.27
C HIS A 1026 4.00 8.35 -27.27
N SER A 1027 2.85 7.77 -27.60
CA SER A 1027 2.74 6.68 -28.58
C SER A 1027 3.19 7.11 -29.99
N ALA A 1028 2.89 8.35 -30.40
CA ALA A 1028 3.31 8.88 -31.68
C ALA A 1028 4.83 9.07 -31.76
N GLY A 1029 5.46 9.60 -30.70
CA GLY A 1029 6.93 9.75 -30.63
C GLY A 1029 7.67 8.41 -30.60
N MET A 1030 7.12 7.42 -29.89
CA MET A 1030 7.64 6.06 -29.88
C MET A 1030 7.58 5.41 -31.26
N ALA A 1031 6.44 5.53 -31.94
CA ALA A 1031 6.24 4.99 -33.27
C ALA A 1031 7.17 5.62 -34.33
N TYR A 1032 7.41 6.94 -34.23
CA TYR A 1032 8.34 7.66 -35.10
C TYR A 1032 9.75 7.05 -35.06
N VAL A 1033 10.28 6.83 -33.87
CA VAL A 1033 11.64 6.27 -33.69
C VAL A 1033 11.73 4.82 -34.14
N LEU A 1034 10.70 4.00 -33.87
CA LEU A 1034 10.66 2.61 -34.32
C LEU A 1034 10.59 2.50 -35.84
N ASP A 1035 9.82 3.38 -36.49
CA ASP A 1035 9.71 3.42 -37.95
C ASP A 1035 11.01 3.90 -38.63
N GLU A 1036 11.68 4.92 -38.07
CA GLU A 1036 13.02 5.31 -38.52
C GLU A 1036 14.03 4.16 -38.36
N ALA A 1037 13.99 3.43 -37.26
CA ALA A 1037 14.87 2.29 -37.03
C ALA A 1037 14.63 1.15 -38.02
N TYR A 1038 13.37 0.91 -38.41
CA TYR A 1038 13.03 -0.06 -39.45
C TYR A 1038 13.54 0.37 -40.83
N HIS A 1039 13.28 1.61 -41.24
CA HIS A 1039 13.72 2.13 -42.54
C HIS A 1039 15.25 2.21 -42.68
N ASN A 1040 15.95 2.43 -41.57
CA ASN A 1040 17.42 2.42 -41.51
C ASN A 1040 18.00 1.00 -41.33
N GLY A 1041 17.17 -0.05 -41.29
CA GLY A 1041 17.60 -1.44 -41.18
C GLY A 1041 18.17 -1.83 -39.81
N ILE A 1042 17.92 -1.03 -38.78
CA ILE A 1042 18.36 -1.29 -37.39
C ILE A 1042 17.49 -2.39 -36.77
N ILE A 1043 16.16 -2.32 -36.95
CA ILE A 1043 15.23 -3.39 -36.61
C ILE A 1043 14.60 -3.95 -37.89
N LYS A 1044 14.17 -5.21 -37.87
CA LYS A 1044 13.60 -5.89 -39.06
C LYS A 1044 12.07 -5.83 -39.11
N ASN A 1045 11.44 -5.39 -38.02
CA ASN A 1045 10.01 -5.48 -37.80
C ASN A 1045 9.39 -4.07 -37.94
N PRO A 1046 8.50 -3.84 -38.93
CA PRO A 1046 7.87 -2.54 -39.11
C PRO A 1046 6.79 -2.30 -38.06
N VAL A 1047 6.50 -1.03 -37.79
CA VAL A 1047 5.26 -0.63 -37.11
C VAL A 1047 4.13 -0.70 -38.13
N GLU A 1048 3.14 -1.56 -37.88
CA GLU A 1048 2.00 -1.76 -38.80
C GLU A 1048 0.92 -0.70 -38.59
N GLN A 1049 0.56 -0.43 -37.32
CA GLN A 1049 -0.59 0.43 -37.03
C GLN A 1049 -0.53 1.11 -35.65
N ILE A 1050 -1.11 2.31 -35.55
CA ILE A 1050 -1.29 3.05 -34.29
C ILE A 1050 -2.77 3.37 -34.05
N TYR A 1051 -3.23 3.20 -32.81
CA TYR A 1051 -4.56 3.59 -32.36
C TYR A 1051 -4.48 4.67 -31.29
N PHE A 1052 -5.18 5.79 -31.49
CA PHE A 1052 -5.27 6.89 -30.54
C PHE A 1052 -6.68 6.98 -29.95
N LEU A 1053 -6.82 6.73 -28.65
CA LEU A 1053 -8.09 6.79 -27.92
C LEU A 1053 -8.14 8.06 -27.08
N ALA A 1054 -9.17 8.91 -27.29
CA ALA A 1054 -9.35 10.14 -26.52
C ALA A 1054 -8.06 10.98 -26.33
N PRO A 1055 -7.28 11.25 -27.41
CA PRO A 1055 -5.97 11.89 -27.29
C PRO A 1055 -6.06 13.27 -26.61
N HIS A 1056 -5.18 13.53 -25.63
CA HIS A 1056 -5.01 14.85 -25.04
C HIS A 1056 -4.09 15.72 -25.92
N GLN A 1057 -4.45 16.99 -26.14
CA GLN A 1057 -3.75 17.92 -27.03
C GLN A 1057 -3.54 17.37 -28.46
N PRO A 1058 -4.58 16.82 -29.14
CA PRO A 1058 -4.40 16.08 -30.39
C PRO A 1058 -3.83 16.93 -31.54
N THR A 1059 -4.05 18.24 -31.54
CA THR A 1059 -3.57 19.14 -32.61
C THR A 1059 -2.11 19.54 -32.47
N GLU A 1060 -1.45 19.20 -31.36
CA GLU A 1060 -0.12 19.66 -30.99
C GLU A 1060 0.99 18.64 -31.27
N PHE A 1061 0.65 17.46 -31.80
CA PHE A 1061 1.60 16.47 -32.28
C PHE A 1061 1.13 15.84 -33.58
N ASN A 1062 2.06 15.20 -34.28
CA ASN A 1062 1.82 14.54 -35.55
C ASN A 1062 1.83 13.02 -35.38
N SER A 1063 0.93 12.32 -36.09
CA SER A 1063 1.12 10.90 -36.35
C SER A 1063 2.23 10.72 -37.42
N PRO A 1064 3.10 9.70 -37.32
CA PRO A 1064 4.06 9.39 -38.38
C PRO A 1064 3.36 9.13 -39.73
N ASN A 1065 3.79 9.80 -40.80
CA ASN A 1065 3.12 9.74 -42.11
C ASN A 1065 3.21 8.36 -42.80
N ALA A 1066 4.20 7.54 -42.44
CA ALA A 1066 4.45 6.23 -43.05
C ALA A 1066 3.67 5.08 -42.37
N ILE A 1067 2.99 5.35 -41.25
CA ILE A 1067 2.30 4.33 -40.45
C ILE A 1067 0.80 4.60 -40.49
N PHE A 1068 0.01 3.56 -40.75
CA PHE A 1068 -1.44 3.70 -40.73
C PHE A 1068 -1.92 3.96 -39.30
N SER A 1069 -2.71 5.01 -39.09
CA SER A 1069 -3.15 5.41 -37.75
C SER A 1069 -4.62 5.76 -37.69
N VAL A 1070 -5.28 5.34 -36.60
CA VAL A 1070 -6.72 5.55 -36.39
C VAL A 1070 -6.92 6.29 -35.08
N GLN A 1071 -7.64 7.41 -35.12
CA GLN A 1071 -8.01 8.16 -33.92
C GLN A 1071 -9.50 7.98 -33.62
N TYR A 1072 -9.82 7.59 -32.40
CA TYR A 1072 -11.16 7.58 -31.84
C TYR A 1072 -11.32 8.73 -30.84
N SER A 1073 -12.35 9.54 -31.01
CA SER A 1073 -12.61 10.67 -30.12
C SER A 1073 -14.10 10.83 -29.86
N ARG A 1074 -14.46 11.35 -28.68
CA ARG A 1074 -15.84 11.68 -28.30
C ARG A 1074 -16.00 13.19 -28.20
N LYS A 1075 -17.14 13.72 -28.68
CA LYS A 1075 -17.39 15.17 -28.74
C LYS A 1075 -17.61 15.80 -27.36
N SER A 1076 -18.00 15.00 -26.37
CA SER A 1076 -18.28 15.42 -24.99
C SER A 1076 -17.11 15.23 -24.01
N ASP A 1077 -15.97 14.70 -24.47
CA ASP A 1077 -14.78 14.50 -23.66
C ASP A 1077 -14.13 15.85 -23.32
N GLN A 1078 -14.14 16.21 -22.04
CA GLN A 1078 -13.60 17.48 -21.53
C GLN A 1078 -12.08 17.43 -21.29
N VAL A 1079 -11.48 16.24 -21.26
CA VAL A 1079 -10.06 16.05 -21.00
C VAL A 1079 -9.28 15.97 -22.31
N SER A 1080 -9.86 15.47 -23.41
CA SER A 1080 -9.25 15.47 -24.76
C SER A 1080 -9.24 16.86 -25.43
N SER A 1081 -8.78 17.90 -24.72
CA SER A 1081 -8.80 19.30 -25.16
C SER A 1081 -7.44 19.78 -25.66
N LYS A 1082 -7.41 20.99 -26.25
CA LYS A 1082 -6.24 21.69 -26.82
C LYS A 1082 -5.43 22.49 -25.77
N GLY A 1083 -5.56 22.18 -24.48
CA GLY A 1083 -4.87 22.95 -23.44
C GLY A 1083 -4.52 22.11 -22.22
N LEU A 1084 -3.63 22.65 -21.38
CA LEU A 1084 -3.16 22.01 -20.15
C LEU A 1084 -4.31 21.65 -19.20
N ILE A 1085 -4.14 20.56 -18.45
CA ILE A 1085 -5.14 20.10 -17.47
C ILE A 1085 -5.09 21.03 -16.24
N SER A 1086 -5.97 22.03 -16.17
CA SER A 1086 -6.04 22.98 -15.05
C SER A 1086 -6.90 22.47 -13.88
N SER A 1087 -6.73 23.05 -12.69
CA SER A 1087 -7.39 22.65 -11.43
C SER A 1087 -8.89 23.00 -11.34
N GLU A 1088 -9.43 23.75 -12.29
CA GLU A 1088 -10.84 24.13 -12.35
C GLU A 1088 -11.43 23.60 -13.67
N PHE A 1089 -12.10 22.44 -13.64
CA PHE A 1089 -12.87 21.92 -14.77
C PHE A 1089 -14.12 22.80 -15.03
N VAL A 1090 -13.91 24.01 -15.56
CA VAL A 1090 -14.97 24.95 -15.88
C VAL A 1090 -15.06 25.15 -17.40
N SER A 1091 -16.11 24.56 -17.96
CA SER A 1091 -16.67 24.79 -19.29
C SER A 1091 -15.87 24.25 -20.49
N GLY A 1092 -16.55 23.42 -21.28
CA GLY A 1092 -16.00 22.62 -22.37
C GLY A 1092 -15.22 23.40 -23.43
N GLY A 1093 -14.04 22.89 -23.75
CA GLY A 1093 -13.37 23.12 -25.02
C GLY A 1093 -13.91 22.15 -26.07
N SER A 1094 -14.80 22.66 -26.92
CA SER A 1094 -15.46 22.01 -28.04
C SER A 1094 -14.54 21.68 -29.24
N GLU A 1095 -13.24 21.43 -29.05
CA GLU A 1095 -12.35 21.06 -30.15
C GLU A 1095 -12.15 19.55 -30.19
N PHE A 1096 -13.07 18.90 -30.89
CA PHE A 1096 -12.95 17.58 -31.49
C PHE A 1096 -11.76 17.60 -32.49
N GLY A 1097 -10.53 17.65 -31.97
CA GLY A 1097 -9.31 17.91 -32.73
C GLY A 1097 -8.76 16.64 -33.36
N ARG A 1098 -8.52 16.68 -34.68
CA ARG A 1098 -7.86 15.60 -35.41
C ARG A 1098 -6.34 15.71 -35.24
N ILE A 1099 -5.69 14.62 -34.85
CA ILE A 1099 -4.23 14.51 -34.85
C ILE A 1099 -3.73 14.78 -36.26
N GLN A 1100 -2.74 15.66 -36.39
CA GLN A 1100 -2.16 15.99 -37.68
C GLN A 1100 -1.57 14.71 -38.31
N SER A 1101 -1.85 14.50 -39.60
CA SER A 1101 -1.44 13.30 -40.35
C SER A 1101 -2.02 11.95 -39.89
N VAL A 1102 -3.06 11.91 -39.03
CA VAL A 1102 -3.74 10.65 -38.72
C VAL A 1102 -4.42 10.06 -39.97
N SER A 1103 -4.28 8.76 -40.22
CA SER A 1103 -4.81 8.14 -41.44
C SER A 1103 -6.34 8.11 -41.45
N GLU A 1104 -6.97 7.82 -40.32
CA GLU A 1104 -8.41 7.72 -40.16
C GLU A 1104 -8.87 8.38 -38.84
N PHE A 1105 -9.99 9.09 -38.89
CA PHE A 1105 -10.54 9.81 -37.73
C PHE A 1105 -12.00 9.44 -37.52
N GLN A 1106 -12.30 8.87 -36.36
CA GLN A 1106 -13.57 8.25 -36.02
C GLN A 1106 -14.28 9.00 -34.87
N PRO A 1107 -15.23 9.91 -35.17
CA PRO A 1107 -16.16 10.47 -34.19
C PRO A 1107 -17.14 9.42 -33.66
N LEU A 1108 -17.06 9.09 -32.37
CA LEU A 1108 -18.07 8.27 -31.72
C LEU A 1108 -19.26 9.11 -31.24
N ARG A 1109 -20.47 8.55 -31.29
CA ARG A 1109 -21.71 9.20 -30.81
C ARG A 1109 -21.79 9.10 -29.28
N ASP A 1110 -22.32 10.14 -28.63
CA ASP A 1110 -22.62 10.10 -27.19
C ASP A 1110 -23.91 9.28 -26.97
N ILE A 1111 -23.80 8.06 -26.45
CA ILE A 1111 -24.93 7.12 -26.28
C ILE A 1111 -25.65 7.31 -24.93
N THR A 1112 -25.00 7.94 -23.95
CA THR A 1112 -25.56 8.24 -22.63
C THR A 1112 -25.44 9.74 -22.34
N GLY A 1113 -26.55 10.38 -21.96
CA GLY A 1113 -26.65 11.84 -21.72
C GLY A 1113 -25.86 12.41 -20.52
N ASN A 1114 -24.68 11.88 -20.21
CA ASN A 1114 -23.78 12.36 -19.16
C ASN A 1114 -22.45 12.88 -19.73
N ARG A 1115 -21.88 13.91 -19.08
CA ARG A 1115 -20.53 14.44 -19.34
C ARG A 1115 -19.50 13.39 -18.90
N GLY A 1116 -18.91 12.61 -19.80
CA GLY A 1116 -17.91 11.62 -19.40
C GLY A 1116 -17.49 10.65 -20.52
N GLY A 1117 -16.69 11.12 -21.47
CA GLY A 1117 -16.15 10.30 -22.57
C GLY A 1117 -14.68 9.90 -22.44
N HIS A 1118 -14.00 10.31 -21.36
CA HIS A 1118 -12.54 10.17 -21.28
C HIS A 1118 -12.04 8.81 -20.82
N ASN A 1119 -12.84 8.07 -20.04
CA ASN A 1119 -12.44 6.76 -19.53
C ASN A 1119 -12.32 5.75 -20.69
N VAL A 1120 -11.24 4.95 -20.69
CA VAL A 1120 -10.97 3.90 -21.69
C VAL A 1120 -12.13 2.92 -21.81
N GLY A 1121 -12.76 2.52 -20.70
CA GLY A 1121 -13.90 1.59 -20.69
C GLY A 1121 -15.11 2.08 -21.50
N THR A 1122 -15.24 3.39 -21.73
CA THR A 1122 -16.28 3.93 -22.62
C THR A 1122 -16.06 3.53 -24.09
N PHE A 1123 -14.87 3.06 -24.48
CA PHE A 1123 -14.56 2.63 -25.83
C PHE A 1123 -14.88 1.14 -26.08
N LYS A 1124 -15.40 0.40 -25.09
CA LYS A 1124 -15.89 -0.99 -25.26
C LYS A 1124 -16.95 -1.13 -26.35
N GLU A 1125 -17.76 -0.09 -26.57
CA GLU A 1125 -18.80 -0.06 -27.61
C GLU A 1125 -18.24 -0.21 -29.03
N ILE A 1126 -16.97 0.16 -29.27
CA ILE A 1126 -16.29 -0.03 -30.56
C ILE A 1126 -16.32 -1.53 -30.95
N PHE A 1127 -16.28 -2.43 -29.98
CA PHE A 1127 -16.16 -3.87 -30.19
C PHE A 1127 -17.41 -4.67 -29.76
N ALA A 1128 -18.36 -4.05 -29.04
CA ALA A 1128 -19.61 -4.68 -28.61
C ALA A 1128 -20.69 -4.79 -29.72
N THR A 1129 -20.54 -4.07 -30.83
CA THR A 1129 -21.48 -4.14 -31.97
C THR A 1129 -21.13 -5.32 -32.88
N LYS A 1130 -21.77 -6.48 -32.66
CA LYS A 1130 -21.80 -7.55 -33.66
C LYS A 1130 -22.57 -7.08 -34.90
N GLU A 1131 -21.93 -7.24 -36.05
CA GLU A 1131 -22.45 -7.10 -37.43
C GLU A 1131 -22.56 -5.68 -37.99
N GLY A 1132 -21.43 -5.22 -38.56
CA GLY A 1132 -21.43 -4.58 -39.87
C GLY A 1132 -21.75 -3.10 -39.95
N GLU A 1133 -20.92 -2.20 -39.39
CA GLU A 1133 -20.81 -0.80 -39.88
C GLU A 1133 -19.61 0.02 -39.35
N PHE A 1134 -18.50 -0.62 -38.95
CA PHE A 1134 -17.20 0.08 -38.81
C PHE A 1134 -16.20 -0.53 -39.80
N GLY A 1135 -15.73 0.30 -40.73
CA GLY A 1135 -15.05 -0.08 -41.97
C GLY A 1135 -13.79 -0.94 -41.81
N SER A 1136 -13.67 -1.88 -42.75
CA SER A 1136 -12.50 -2.69 -43.13
C SER A 1136 -11.74 -3.46 -42.03
N VAL A 1137 -12.10 -4.74 -41.96
CA VAL A 1137 -11.23 -5.90 -41.76
C VAL A 1137 -9.90 -5.77 -42.55
N ARG A 1138 -8.78 -6.12 -41.90
CA ARG A 1138 -7.45 -6.48 -42.45
C ARG A 1138 -7.04 -5.82 -43.79
N ARG A 1139 -6.12 -4.85 -43.73
CA ARG A 1139 -5.15 -4.69 -44.83
C ARG A 1139 -3.95 -5.55 -44.47
N SER A 1140 -3.73 -6.65 -45.19
CA SER A 1140 -2.50 -7.41 -44.97
C SER A 1140 -1.29 -6.58 -45.46
N LEU A 1141 -0.11 -6.84 -44.91
CA LEU A 1141 1.16 -6.29 -45.42
C LEU A 1141 1.35 -6.55 -46.94
N SER A 1142 0.68 -7.57 -47.48
CA SER A 1142 0.67 -7.91 -48.91
C SER A 1142 -0.22 -6.99 -49.77
N ASP A 1143 -1.24 -6.37 -49.17
CA ASP A 1143 -2.12 -5.40 -49.85
C ASP A 1143 -1.47 -4.01 -49.88
N MET A 1144 -0.73 -3.64 -48.82
CA MET A 1144 0.02 -2.37 -48.77
C MET A 1144 1.21 -2.34 -49.75
N LYS A 1145 1.90 -3.48 -49.95
CA LYS A 1145 2.99 -3.61 -50.95
C LYS A 1145 2.51 -3.56 -52.41
N LYS A 1146 1.20 -3.61 -52.67
CA LYS A 1146 0.63 -3.55 -54.02
C LYS A 1146 0.22 -2.13 -54.46
N GLU A 1147 0.02 -1.20 -53.51
CA GLU A 1147 -0.38 0.18 -53.80
C GLU A 1147 0.80 1.17 -53.76
N ILE A 1148 1.86 0.86 -53.01
CA ILE A 1148 3.15 1.57 -53.10
C ILE A 1148 3.93 0.87 -54.21
N GLY A 1149 3.74 1.31 -55.46
CA GLY A 1149 4.44 0.76 -56.61
C GLY A 1149 5.97 0.87 -56.45
N GLU A 1150 6.66 -0.25 -56.68
CA GLU A 1150 8.12 -0.45 -56.83
C GLU A 1150 9.08 0.43 -56.02
#